data_AF-A0A9R0PVG0-F1
#
_entry.id   AF-A0A9R0PVG0-F1
#
_cell.length_a   1.000
_cell.length_b   1.000
_cell.length_c   1.000
_cell.angle_alpha   90.00
_cell.angle_beta   90.00
_cell.angle_gamma   90.00
#
_symmetry.space_group_name_H-M   'P 1'
#
loop_
_entity.id
_entity.type
_entity.pdbx_description
1 polymer ?
#
loop_
_entity_poly.entity_id
_entity_poly.type
_entity_poly.pdbx_seq_one_letter_code
_entity_poly.pdbx_strand_id
1 'polypeptide(L)'
;MLIDLIIHQTSVSGPTPEDIGRLVNLQALQLSNNTLSGTIPKTFGNLTQLNALVLYGNQLSGPIPQELGRLVHLQTLVLNSNEFSGPIPISITNLTKMNTLFLYENQITGPIPLELGNLAMLNKLDLYKNQITGSIPPELGNLTVLNELSLCTNQITGSIPLELGILLNLQYLGLSNNQISGSIPASLGNITKLVALALFENQITGSIPQEIGNLMNLEFLDLADNQISGSIPRSLGNITKVVKITLSENQITGSIPHEIGNLMNLEALGLYQNQISGSIPKTFGKLQSIQQLQIYDNKLSGSLPREFGELISLVTLELSNNSLSGPLPANVCSGGKLQYIDVSSNMFNGPIPSSLKTCTSLVRIDIQSNKITGDISQHFGVYPQLTKMRLASNRLSGHISPNIGACTQLTVLNLAQNMITGSIPPFLSKLSNLVYLSLDYNHLTGEIPPEICTLNNLYSLKLSSNQLFGSIPTQIEKLRNLGYLDMSGNKLSGLIPEELGACMKLQSLKINNNSFSGSLPGAIGNLAGLQIMLDVSNNNLSGVLPQQLGKLQVLEFLNLSHNQFSGNIPSSLAGMVSLSTLDVSYNELEGQVPTARLLQNASASWFLPNKGLCGNLPDLPPCYSTPVAAHKKGKILGLLLPIVLVMGFGIVAAIVVIIILIRKKRNPQESVTAEARDLFSVWNFDGRLAFDDIVRATEDFDDKYITGTGGYGKVYKAQLQDGQLVAVKRLHQTEEELDDERRFHSEMEILSQIRQRSIVKMYGFCSHPAYKFLVYDYIQQGSLHKILENEELAKELDWQKRIALPNDVAQAISYLHHECSPPIIHRDITSNTSYLIQPSRLSSRISAQQGFLSLIHQTGVH
;
A
#
# COMPACT_ATOMS: atom_id res chain seq x y z
N MET A 1 4.73 -68.71 18.91
CA MET A 1 3.63 -67.73 18.97
C MET A 1 4.25 -66.38 18.67
N LEU A 2 3.87 -65.74 17.56
CA LEU A 2 4.40 -64.42 17.20
C LEU A 2 3.71 -63.37 18.10
N ILE A 3 4.50 -62.56 18.79
CA ILE A 3 4.04 -61.54 19.76
C ILE A 3 4.17 -60.15 19.14
N ASP A 4 5.25 -59.89 18.42
CA ASP A 4 5.48 -58.60 17.75
C ASP A 4 5.70 -58.83 16.25
N LEU A 5 5.08 -57.98 15.43
CA LEU A 5 5.30 -57.93 13.99
C LEU A 5 5.66 -56.49 13.61
N ILE A 6 6.94 -56.29 13.28
CA ILE A 6 7.51 -54.96 13.00
C ILE A 6 8.11 -54.98 11.59
N ILE A 7 7.54 -54.14 10.72
CA ILE A 7 7.97 -53.90 9.34
C ILE A 7 7.99 -52.37 9.15
N HIS A 8 9.18 -51.77 9.23
CA HIS A 8 9.36 -50.33 9.21
C HIS A 8 10.41 -49.91 8.18
N GLN A 9 10.10 -48.93 7.32
CA GLN A 9 11.05 -48.42 6.31
C GLN A 9 11.63 -49.52 5.40
N THR A 10 10.77 -50.42 4.95
CA THR A 10 11.17 -51.57 4.11
C THR A 10 10.67 -51.47 2.67
N SER A 11 9.95 -50.39 2.32
CA SER A 11 9.33 -50.19 1.01
C SER A 11 8.36 -51.30 0.59
N VAL A 12 7.79 -52.02 1.56
CA VAL A 12 6.75 -53.04 1.30
C VAL A 12 5.50 -52.35 0.75
N SER A 13 4.97 -52.87 -0.36
CA SER A 13 3.86 -52.27 -1.11
C SER A 13 2.64 -53.18 -1.19
N GLY A 14 1.49 -52.59 -1.52
CA GLY A 14 0.24 -53.32 -1.76
C GLY A 14 -0.66 -53.39 -0.53
N PRO A 15 -1.78 -54.10 -0.60
CA PRO A 15 -2.74 -54.18 0.50
C PRO A 15 -2.22 -54.96 1.69
N THR A 16 -2.60 -54.53 2.89
CA THR A 16 -2.36 -55.28 4.13
C THR A 16 -3.12 -56.61 4.10
N PRO A 17 -2.45 -57.77 4.24
CA PRO A 17 -3.12 -59.07 4.17
C PRO A 17 -4.13 -59.27 5.30
N GLU A 18 -5.33 -59.79 4.97
CA GLU A 18 -6.34 -60.14 5.97
C GLU A 18 -5.87 -61.23 6.93
N ASP A 19 -4.95 -62.10 6.49
CA ASP A 19 -4.39 -63.21 7.25
C ASP A 19 -3.61 -62.78 8.51
N ILE A 20 -3.13 -61.52 8.56
CA ILE A 20 -2.51 -60.97 9.79
C ILE A 20 -3.50 -61.08 10.97
N GLY A 21 -4.80 -60.95 10.72
CA GLY A 21 -5.86 -61.10 11.74
C GLY A 21 -5.94 -62.51 12.37
N ARG A 22 -5.21 -63.51 11.86
CA ARG A 22 -5.11 -64.86 12.46
C ARG A 22 -4.03 -64.94 13.55
N LEU A 23 -3.18 -63.92 13.68
CA LEU A 23 -2.08 -63.85 14.66
C LEU A 23 -2.61 -63.41 16.04
N VAL A 24 -3.56 -64.14 16.62
CA VAL A 24 -4.32 -63.71 17.82
C VAL A 24 -3.50 -63.44 19.09
N ASN A 25 -2.22 -63.86 19.12
CA ASN A 25 -1.30 -63.61 20.24
C ASN A 25 -0.50 -62.30 20.08
N LEU A 26 -0.70 -61.56 19.00
CA LEU A 26 0.06 -60.35 18.68
C LEU A 26 -0.26 -59.24 19.69
N GLN A 27 0.79 -58.64 20.24
CA GLN A 27 0.77 -57.51 21.18
C GLN A 27 1.22 -56.21 20.52
N ALA A 28 2.10 -56.26 19.52
CA ALA A 28 2.46 -55.08 18.72
C ALA A 28 2.43 -55.38 17.22
N LEU A 29 1.74 -54.52 16.47
CA LEU A 29 1.72 -54.51 15.01
C LEU A 29 2.20 -53.16 14.50
N GLN A 30 3.39 -53.14 13.92
CA GLN A 30 3.99 -51.95 13.34
C GLN A 30 4.29 -52.18 11.86
N LEU A 31 3.57 -51.47 10.99
CA LEU A 31 3.74 -51.48 9.54
C LEU A 31 4.14 -50.09 8.98
N SER A 32 4.89 -49.36 9.81
CA SER A 32 5.62 -48.10 9.61
C SER A 32 6.21 -47.68 8.26
N ASN A 33 5.94 -46.49 7.71
CA ASN A 33 6.81 -45.87 6.69
C ASN A 33 7.09 -46.81 5.49
N ASN A 34 6.03 -47.35 4.89
CA ASN A 34 6.11 -48.20 3.70
C ASN A 34 5.23 -47.60 2.60
N THR A 35 4.85 -48.41 1.60
CA THR A 35 3.94 -48.02 0.51
C THR A 35 2.70 -48.90 0.52
N LEU A 36 2.24 -49.28 1.72
CA LEU A 36 1.03 -50.09 1.89
C LEU A 36 -0.19 -49.28 1.45
N SER A 37 -1.08 -49.91 0.68
CA SER A 37 -2.24 -49.28 0.05
C SER A 37 -3.55 -49.98 0.46
N GLY A 38 -4.71 -49.44 0.06
CA GLY A 38 -6.00 -50.07 0.38
C GLY A 38 -6.44 -49.82 1.83
N THR A 39 -7.41 -50.59 2.32
CA THR A 39 -8.04 -50.36 3.64
C THR A 39 -7.41 -51.19 4.75
N ILE A 40 -7.54 -50.75 6.02
CA ILE A 40 -7.26 -51.63 7.17
C ILE A 40 -8.23 -52.82 7.14
N PRO A 41 -7.74 -54.08 7.13
CA PRO A 41 -8.59 -55.26 7.15
C PRO A 41 -9.45 -55.31 8.41
N LYS A 42 -10.76 -55.58 8.26
CA LYS A 42 -11.67 -55.78 9.42
C LYS A 42 -11.21 -56.91 10.34
N THR A 43 -10.48 -57.88 9.80
CA THR A 43 -9.88 -59.00 10.56
C THR A 43 -8.87 -58.54 11.60
N PHE A 44 -8.33 -57.32 11.53
CA PHE A 44 -7.46 -56.77 12.58
C PHE A 44 -8.19 -56.65 13.92
N GLY A 45 -9.54 -56.52 13.92
CA GLY A 45 -10.34 -56.57 15.13
C GLY A 45 -10.29 -57.90 15.90
N ASN A 46 -9.71 -58.96 15.32
CA ASN A 46 -9.50 -60.25 16.00
C ASN A 46 -8.22 -60.28 16.86
N LEU A 47 -7.34 -59.29 16.75
CA LEU A 47 -6.05 -59.21 17.45
C LEU A 47 -6.23 -58.73 18.90
N THR A 48 -7.09 -59.38 19.68
CA THR A 48 -7.56 -58.88 21.00
C THR A 48 -6.48 -58.68 22.08
N GLN A 49 -5.26 -59.18 21.85
CA GLN A 49 -4.10 -58.99 22.72
C GLN A 49 -3.25 -57.76 22.34
N LEU A 50 -3.63 -57.02 21.29
CA LEU A 50 -2.84 -55.92 20.74
C LEU A 50 -2.84 -54.72 21.71
N ASN A 51 -1.62 -54.26 22.04
CA ASN A 51 -1.34 -53.07 22.83
C ASN A 51 -0.97 -51.88 21.93
N ALA A 52 -0.32 -52.13 20.79
CA ALA A 52 0.10 -51.09 19.86
C ALA A 52 -0.23 -51.44 18.39
N LEU A 53 -0.91 -50.52 17.70
CA LEU A 53 -1.16 -50.56 16.26
C LEU A 53 -0.57 -49.30 15.62
N VAL A 54 0.50 -49.49 14.84
CA VAL A 54 1.29 -48.39 14.27
C VAL A 54 1.38 -48.56 12.76
N LEU A 55 0.63 -47.76 12.00
CA LEU A 55 0.48 -47.84 10.54
C LEU A 55 0.86 -46.55 9.80
N TYR A 56 1.48 -45.58 10.47
CA TYR A 56 1.76 -44.27 9.87
C TYR A 56 2.70 -44.30 8.66
N GLY A 57 2.61 -43.26 7.82
CA GLY A 57 3.51 -43.07 6.68
C GLY A 57 3.30 -44.13 5.60
N ASN A 58 2.05 -44.35 5.20
CA ASN A 58 1.65 -45.27 4.15
C ASN A 58 0.63 -44.59 3.21
N GLN A 59 0.01 -45.38 2.32
CA GLN A 59 -1.06 -44.98 1.40
C GLN A 59 -2.38 -45.70 1.76
N LEU A 60 -2.57 -46.01 3.05
CA LEU A 60 -3.79 -46.66 3.52
C LEU A 60 -4.96 -45.69 3.43
N SER A 61 -6.10 -46.16 2.93
CA SER A 61 -7.25 -45.35 2.53
C SER A 61 -8.56 -45.91 3.08
N GLY A 62 -9.65 -45.16 2.88
CA GLY A 62 -10.99 -45.55 3.32
C GLY A 62 -11.22 -45.33 4.82
N PRO A 63 -12.38 -45.79 5.35
CA PRO A 63 -12.75 -45.55 6.74
C PRO A 63 -11.94 -46.40 7.72
N ILE A 64 -11.66 -45.82 8.90
CA ILE A 64 -11.15 -46.57 10.04
C ILE A 64 -12.20 -47.63 10.41
N PRO A 65 -11.88 -48.95 10.44
CA PRO A 65 -12.87 -49.98 10.69
C PRO A 65 -13.43 -49.93 12.12
N GLN A 66 -14.75 -50.00 12.27
CA GLN A 66 -15.39 -50.07 13.58
C GLN A 66 -14.93 -51.28 14.41
N GLU A 67 -14.48 -52.35 13.76
CA GLU A 67 -14.00 -53.58 14.37
C GLU A 67 -12.75 -53.36 15.23
N LEU A 68 -11.98 -52.29 15.00
CA LEU A 68 -10.85 -51.92 15.85
C LEU A 68 -11.30 -51.61 17.30
N GLY A 69 -12.56 -51.23 17.52
CA GLY A 69 -13.13 -51.05 18.85
C GLY A 69 -13.22 -52.32 19.71
N ARG A 70 -12.89 -53.51 19.15
CA ARG A 70 -12.78 -54.78 19.90
C ARG A 70 -11.43 -54.95 20.60
N LEU A 71 -10.44 -54.12 20.29
CA LEU A 71 -9.06 -54.23 20.76
C LEU A 71 -8.89 -53.61 22.15
N VAL A 72 -9.63 -54.08 23.15
CA VAL A 72 -9.72 -53.45 24.50
C VAL A 72 -8.40 -53.33 25.28
N HIS A 73 -7.31 -53.93 24.79
CA HIS A 73 -5.96 -53.80 25.34
C HIS A 73 -5.14 -52.67 24.71
N LEU A 74 -5.62 -52.07 23.62
CA LEU A 74 -4.88 -51.11 22.82
C LEU A 74 -4.60 -49.83 23.63
N GLN A 75 -3.33 -49.46 23.67
CA GLN A 75 -2.79 -48.26 24.33
C GLN A 75 -2.34 -47.23 23.29
N THR A 76 -1.85 -47.69 22.15
CA THR A 76 -1.27 -46.83 21.12
C THR A 76 -1.91 -47.13 19.77
N LEU A 77 -2.60 -46.13 19.20
CA LEU A 77 -3.14 -46.17 17.85
C LEU A 77 -2.56 -45.01 17.03
N VAL A 78 -1.70 -45.34 16.07
CA VAL A 78 -0.94 -44.36 15.28
C VAL A 78 -1.18 -44.63 13.80
N LEU A 79 -2.05 -43.82 13.19
CA LEU A 79 -2.53 -43.96 11.81
C LEU A 79 -2.22 -42.72 10.94
N ASN A 80 -1.42 -41.79 11.46
CA ASN A 80 -1.16 -40.51 10.79
C ASN A 80 -0.45 -40.65 9.43
N SER A 81 -0.49 -39.58 8.63
CA SER A 81 0.18 -39.49 7.33
C SER A 81 -0.21 -40.67 6.41
N ASN A 82 -1.51 -40.77 6.15
CA ASN A 82 -2.18 -41.76 5.29
C ASN A 82 -3.32 -41.06 4.51
N GLU A 83 -4.22 -41.84 3.91
CA GLU A 83 -5.39 -41.36 3.16
C GLU A 83 -6.72 -41.81 3.81
N PHE A 84 -6.75 -42.01 5.14
CA PHE A 84 -7.96 -42.42 5.84
C PHE A 84 -9.06 -41.37 5.72
N SER A 85 -10.27 -41.80 5.38
CA SER A 85 -11.43 -40.94 5.15
C SER A 85 -12.63 -41.34 6.01
N GLY A 86 -13.72 -40.58 5.96
CA GLY A 86 -14.89 -40.84 6.81
C GLY A 86 -14.68 -40.42 8.28
N PRO A 87 -15.69 -40.62 9.15
CA PRO A 87 -15.63 -40.18 10.55
C PRO A 87 -14.82 -41.11 11.46
N ILE A 88 -14.35 -40.54 12.57
CA ILE A 88 -13.80 -41.31 13.69
C ILE A 88 -14.91 -42.26 14.20
N PRO A 89 -14.74 -43.59 14.13
CA PRO A 89 -15.77 -44.51 14.58
C PRO A 89 -15.99 -44.40 16.08
N ILE A 90 -17.26 -44.30 16.51
CA ILE A 90 -17.62 -44.26 17.94
C ILE A 90 -17.08 -45.49 18.69
N SER A 91 -16.93 -46.64 18.02
CA SER A 91 -16.37 -47.84 18.65
C SER A 91 -14.93 -47.68 19.15
N ILE A 92 -14.16 -46.69 18.68
CA ILE A 92 -12.83 -46.34 19.23
C ILE A 92 -12.94 -45.96 20.72
N THR A 93 -14.07 -45.45 21.18
CA THR A 93 -14.27 -45.06 22.59
C THR A 93 -14.39 -46.26 23.53
N ASN A 94 -14.48 -47.49 23.00
CA ASN A 94 -14.42 -48.72 23.81
C ASN A 94 -12.98 -49.05 24.26
N LEU A 95 -11.97 -48.39 23.70
CA LEU A 95 -10.56 -48.65 23.95
C LEU A 95 -10.09 -47.92 25.23
N THR A 96 -10.65 -48.28 26.38
CA THR A 96 -10.48 -47.53 27.65
C THR A 96 -9.04 -47.48 28.18
N LYS A 97 -8.13 -48.32 27.65
CA LYS A 97 -6.69 -48.30 27.95
C LYS A 97 -5.88 -47.38 27.01
N MET A 98 -6.53 -46.72 26.06
CA MET A 98 -5.87 -45.90 25.05
C MET A 98 -5.18 -44.70 25.70
N ASN A 99 -3.89 -44.57 25.40
CA ASN A 99 -3.02 -43.51 25.87
C ASN A 99 -2.64 -42.53 24.76
N THR A 100 -2.41 -43.03 23.54
CA THR A 100 -2.02 -42.23 22.38
C THR A 100 -2.94 -42.54 21.20
N LEU A 101 -3.57 -41.49 20.67
CA LEU A 101 -4.38 -41.53 19.45
C LEU A 101 -3.89 -40.48 18.45
N PHE A 102 -3.17 -40.93 17.42
CA PHE A 102 -2.65 -40.07 16.36
C PHE A 102 -3.31 -40.40 15.03
N LEU A 103 -4.12 -39.47 14.54
CA LEU A 103 -4.84 -39.58 13.27
C LEU A 103 -4.52 -38.41 12.31
N TYR A 104 -3.53 -37.59 12.64
CA TYR A 104 -3.18 -36.40 11.88
C TYR A 104 -2.72 -36.68 10.44
N GLU A 105 -2.78 -35.70 9.56
CA GLU A 105 -2.45 -35.83 8.13
C GLU A 105 -3.21 -36.97 7.44
N ASN A 106 -4.53 -36.87 7.43
CA ASN A 106 -5.44 -37.79 6.74
C ASN A 106 -6.58 -36.97 6.07
N GLN A 107 -7.65 -37.65 5.66
CA GLN A 107 -8.85 -37.07 5.08
C GLN A 107 -10.09 -37.33 5.96
N ILE A 108 -9.90 -37.41 7.28
CA ILE A 108 -10.97 -37.74 8.25
C ILE A 108 -12.00 -36.62 8.28
N THR A 109 -13.28 -36.98 8.16
CA THR A 109 -14.42 -36.05 8.07
C THR A 109 -15.32 -36.16 9.31
N GLY A 110 -16.35 -35.30 9.41
CA GLY A 110 -17.37 -35.42 10.47
C GLY A 110 -16.87 -34.92 11.84
N PRO A 111 -17.72 -34.95 12.86
CA PRO A 111 -17.39 -34.38 14.17
C PRO A 111 -16.51 -35.28 15.03
N ILE A 112 -15.81 -34.66 15.98
CA ILE A 112 -15.18 -35.37 17.10
C ILE A 112 -16.31 -36.01 17.94
N PRO A 113 -16.35 -37.34 18.12
CA PRO A 113 -17.36 -37.98 18.95
C PRO A 113 -17.28 -37.51 20.41
N LEU A 114 -18.40 -37.14 21.02
CA LEU A 114 -18.43 -36.72 22.43
C LEU A 114 -17.98 -37.85 23.38
N GLU A 115 -18.23 -39.10 22.98
CA GLU A 115 -17.85 -40.29 23.73
C GLU A 115 -16.32 -40.46 23.83
N LEU A 116 -15.54 -39.72 23.04
CA LEU A 116 -14.08 -39.71 23.14
C LEU A 116 -13.63 -39.20 24.53
N GLY A 117 -14.45 -38.38 25.20
CA GLY A 117 -14.27 -37.99 26.59
C GLY A 117 -14.30 -39.15 27.61
N ASN A 118 -14.73 -40.35 27.22
CA ASN A 118 -14.72 -41.54 28.09
C ASN A 118 -13.34 -42.21 28.20
N LEU A 119 -12.37 -41.80 27.38
CA LEU A 119 -11.03 -42.39 27.33
C LEU A 119 -10.12 -41.81 28.42
N ALA A 120 -10.44 -42.08 29.69
CA ALA A 120 -9.79 -41.46 30.84
C ALA A 120 -8.25 -41.65 30.93
N MET A 121 -7.66 -42.57 30.16
CA MET A 121 -6.21 -42.78 30.07
C MET A 121 -5.52 -42.01 28.93
N LEU A 122 -6.29 -41.32 28.08
CA LEU A 122 -5.79 -40.66 26.88
C LEU A 122 -4.89 -39.49 27.26
N ASN A 123 -3.61 -39.61 26.94
CA ASN A 123 -2.58 -38.63 27.21
C ASN A 123 -2.30 -37.75 25.99
N LYS A 124 -2.43 -38.30 24.78
CA LYS A 124 -2.17 -37.57 23.53
C LYS A 124 -3.26 -37.79 22.52
N LEU A 125 -3.84 -36.70 22.04
CA LEU A 125 -4.81 -36.67 20.96
C LEU A 125 -4.35 -35.69 19.88
N ASP A 126 -3.97 -36.21 18.72
CA ASP A 126 -3.57 -35.40 17.58
C ASP A 126 -4.38 -35.76 16.33
N LEU A 127 -5.16 -34.78 15.89
CA LEU A 127 -6.04 -34.82 14.72
C LEU A 127 -5.65 -33.74 13.68
N TYR A 128 -4.45 -33.16 13.79
CA TYR A 128 -3.93 -32.12 12.89
C TYR A 128 -4.15 -32.46 11.41
N LYS A 129 -4.51 -31.48 10.58
CA LYS A 129 -4.57 -31.60 9.12
C LYS A 129 -5.48 -32.74 8.65
N ASN A 130 -6.77 -32.52 8.85
CA ASN A 130 -7.89 -33.37 8.42
C ASN A 130 -9.04 -32.50 7.89
N GLN A 131 -10.24 -33.07 7.75
CA GLN A 131 -11.47 -32.37 7.34
C GLN A 131 -12.54 -32.48 8.45
N ILE A 132 -12.12 -32.48 9.71
CA ILE A 132 -13.03 -32.62 10.86
C ILE A 132 -13.90 -31.39 10.97
N THR A 133 -15.21 -31.60 11.15
CA THR A 133 -16.25 -30.55 11.19
C THR A 133 -16.90 -30.47 12.58
N GLY A 134 -17.77 -29.49 12.80
CA GLY A 134 -18.54 -29.39 14.05
C GLY A 134 -17.72 -28.79 15.19
N SER A 135 -18.31 -28.72 16.39
CA SER A 135 -17.67 -28.09 17.55
C SER A 135 -16.78 -29.03 18.35
N ILE A 136 -15.84 -28.45 19.11
CA ILE A 136 -15.07 -29.17 20.13
C ILE A 136 -16.04 -29.63 21.24
N PRO A 137 -16.18 -30.94 21.52
CA PRO A 137 -17.08 -31.43 22.56
C PRO A 137 -16.59 -31.00 23.96
N PRO A 138 -17.45 -30.44 24.82
CA PRO A 138 -17.13 -30.16 26.22
C PRO A 138 -16.64 -31.38 27.00
N GLU A 139 -17.09 -32.58 26.61
CA GLU A 139 -16.71 -33.86 27.21
C GLU A 139 -15.22 -34.16 27.10
N LEU A 140 -14.48 -33.52 26.18
CA LEU A 140 -13.02 -33.61 26.15
C LEU A 140 -12.38 -33.07 27.45
N GLY A 141 -13.07 -32.22 28.21
CA GLY A 141 -12.66 -31.79 29.54
C GLY A 141 -12.57 -32.92 30.58
N ASN A 142 -13.16 -34.10 30.32
CA ASN A 142 -13.05 -35.27 31.18
C ASN A 142 -11.68 -35.98 31.09
N LEU A 143 -10.88 -35.66 30.07
CA LEU A 143 -9.58 -36.29 29.81
C LEU A 143 -8.47 -35.71 30.70
N THR A 144 -8.63 -35.79 32.02
CA THR A 144 -7.77 -35.09 33.00
C THR A 144 -6.27 -35.44 32.97
N VAL A 145 -5.89 -36.54 32.30
CA VAL A 145 -4.48 -36.94 32.07
C VAL A 145 -3.91 -36.46 30.73
N LEU A 146 -4.72 -35.78 29.91
CA LEU A 146 -4.33 -35.28 28.60
C LEU A 146 -3.21 -34.25 28.74
N ASN A 147 -2.17 -34.45 27.95
CA ASN A 147 -0.97 -33.64 27.89
C ASN A 147 -0.89 -32.86 26.57
N GLU A 148 -1.42 -33.44 25.50
CA GLU A 148 -1.33 -32.89 24.15
C GLU A 148 -2.69 -33.00 23.46
N LEU A 149 -3.24 -31.85 23.07
CA LEU A 149 -4.45 -31.73 22.25
C LEU A 149 -4.13 -30.88 21.01
N SER A 150 -4.09 -31.52 19.86
CA SER A 150 -3.83 -30.88 18.57
C SER A 150 -5.00 -31.13 17.63
N LEU A 151 -5.69 -30.06 17.25
CA LEU A 151 -6.82 -30.04 16.33
C LEU A 151 -6.59 -29.07 15.15
N CYS A 152 -5.35 -28.61 14.96
CA CYS A 152 -5.01 -27.58 13.99
C CYS A 152 -5.34 -28.00 12.54
N THR A 153 -5.63 -27.05 11.66
CA THR A 153 -5.88 -27.28 10.23
C THR A 153 -7.02 -28.26 10.00
N ASN A 154 -8.23 -27.86 10.37
CA ASN A 154 -9.47 -28.61 10.18
C ASN A 154 -10.62 -27.64 9.79
N GLN A 155 -11.88 -28.09 9.89
CA GLN A 155 -13.08 -27.29 9.64
C GLN A 155 -13.94 -27.18 10.91
N ILE A 156 -13.28 -27.13 12.08
CA ILE A 156 -13.95 -27.08 13.39
C ILE A 156 -14.62 -25.73 13.56
N THR A 157 -15.86 -25.74 14.03
CA THR A 157 -16.71 -24.55 14.25
C THR A 157 -17.07 -24.40 15.74
N GLY A 158 -17.94 -23.44 16.08
CA GLY A 158 -18.37 -23.22 17.47
C GLY A 158 -17.29 -22.58 18.34
N SER A 159 -17.53 -22.50 19.65
CA SER A 159 -16.61 -21.87 20.60
C SER A 159 -15.69 -22.86 21.30
N ILE A 160 -14.57 -22.36 21.82
CA ILE A 160 -13.71 -23.11 22.74
C ILE A 160 -14.50 -23.41 24.04
N PRO A 161 -14.70 -24.69 24.43
CA PRO A 161 -15.43 -25.03 25.65
C PRO A 161 -14.67 -24.60 26.91
N LEU A 162 -15.39 -24.12 27.92
CA LEU A 162 -14.78 -23.71 29.20
C LEU A 162 -14.20 -24.91 29.98
N GLU A 163 -14.74 -26.11 29.72
CA GLU A 163 -14.37 -27.38 30.31
C GLU A 163 -12.93 -27.78 29.99
N LEU A 164 -12.35 -27.28 28.89
CA LEU A 164 -10.93 -27.49 28.59
C LEU A 164 -10.01 -26.89 29.67
N GLY A 165 -10.48 -25.89 30.42
CA GLY A 165 -9.77 -25.33 31.58
C GLY A 165 -9.59 -26.30 32.76
N ILE A 166 -10.22 -27.48 32.72
CA ILE A 166 -10.08 -28.55 33.74
C ILE A 166 -8.85 -29.44 33.45
N LEU A 167 -8.29 -29.36 32.25
CA LEU A 167 -7.18 -30.22 31.79
C LEU A 167 -5.83 -29.76 32.37
N LEU A 168 -5.65 -29.84 33.69
CA LEU A 168 -4.49 -29.30 34.41
C LEU A 168 -3.13 -29.93 34.05
N ASN A 169 -3.12 -31.03 33.28
CA ASN A 169 -1.92 -31.69 32.79
C ASN A 169 -1.51 -31.30 31.37
N LEU A 170 -2.34 -30.51 30.69
CA LEU A 170 -2.15 -30.12 29.30
C LEU A 170 -0.92 -29.20 29.17
N GLN A 171 -0.05 -29.54 28.24
CA GLN A 171 1.16 -28.80 27.88
C GLN A 171 1.05 -28.17 26.50
N TYR A 172 0.29 -28.79 25.59
CA TYR A 172 0.07 -28.27 24.24
C TYR A 172 -1.43 -28.22 23.93
N LEU A 173 -1.91 -27.03 23.55
CA LEU A 173 -3.25 -26.80 23.02
C LEU A 173 -3.15 -26.09 21.65
N GLY A 174 -3.32 -26.86 20.58
CA GLY A 174 -3.32 -26.36 19.21
C GLY A 174 -4.70 -26.44 18.58
N LEU A 175 -5.28 -25.29 18.25
CA LEU A 175 -6.61 -25.17 17.61
C LEU A 175 -6.56 -24.28 16.35
N SER A 176 -5.38 -23.95 15.84
CA SER A 176 -5.21 -22.97 14.76
C SER A 176 -5.76 -23.44 13.41
N ASN A 177 -6.01 -22.51 12.50
CA ASN A 177 -6.49 -22.77 11.14
C ASN A 177 -7.77 -23.61 11.14
N ASN A 178 -8.83 -23.02 11.68
CA ASN A 178 -10.18 -23.58 11.79
C ASN A 178 -11.22 -22.44 11.61
N GLN A 179 -12.49 -22.73 11.92
CA GLN A 179 -13.59 -21.75 11.91
C GLN A 179 -14.12 -21.55 13.34
N ILE A 180 -13.25 -21.63 14.34
CA ILE A 180 -13.62 -21.47 15.76
C ILE A 180 -14.00 -20.02 16.01
N SER A 181 -15.12 -19.83 16.70
CA SER A 181 -15.76 -18.53 16.98
C SER A 181 -15.94 -18.31 18.48
N GLY A 182 -16.60 -17.22 18.87
CA GLY A 182 -16.76 -16.85 20.29
C GLY A 182 -15.47 -16.35 20.91
N SER A 183 -15.43 -16.21 22.24
CA SER A 183 -14.28 -15.64 22.97
C SER A 183 -13.37 -16.72 23.56
N ILE A 184 -12.10 -16.36 23.80
CA ILE A 184 -11.17 -17.17 24.60
C ILE A 184 -11.71 -17.30 26.04
N PRO A 185 -12.00 -18.52 26.54
CA PRO A 185 -12.50 -18.70 27.91
C PRO A 185 -11.42 -18.37 28.94
N ALA A 186 -11.79 -17.61 29.99
CA ALA A 186 -10.89 -17.30 31.11
C ALA A 186 -10.39 -18.57 31.83
N SER A 187 -11.18 -19.66 31.80
CA SER A 187 -10.81 -20.94 32.40
C SER A 187 -9.55 -21.56 31.79
N LEU A 188 -9.15 -21.19 30.56
CA LEU A 188 -7.88 -21.63 29.98
C LEU A 188 -6.68 -21.17 30.82
N GLY A 189 -6.80 -20.07 31.57
CA GLY A 189 -5.77 -19.60 32.51
C GLY A 189 -5.51 -20.56 33.69
N ASN A 190 -6.34 -21.57 33.91
CA ASN A 190 -6.13 -22.59 34.95
C ASN A 190 -5.09 -23.65 34.54
N ILE A 191 -4.77 -23.76 33.25
CA ILE A 191 -3.88 -24.78 32.69
C ILE A 191 -2.41 -24.37 32.91
N THR A 192 -1.97 -24.24 34.15
CA THR A 192 -0.66 -23.66 34.49
C THR A 192 0.56 -24.45 33.98
N LYS A 193 0.37 -25.70 33.50
CA LYS A 193 1.42 -26.50 32.84
C LYS A 193 1.53 -26.24 31.33
N LEU A 194 0.65 -25.41 30.76
CA LEU A 194 0.66 -25.13 29.33
C LEU A 194 1.97 -24.48 28.90
N VAL A 195 2.58 -25.03 27.86
CA VAL A 195 3.82 -24.58 27.21
C VAL A 195 3.51 -23.86 25.91
N ALA A 196 2.50 -24.33 25.17
CA ALA A 196 2.09 -23.70 23.91
C ALA A 196 0.57 -23.58 23.80
N LEU A 197 0.12 -22.38 23.42
CA LEU A 197 -1.26 -22.06 23.07
C LEU A 197 -1.29 -21.46 21.66
N ALA A 198 -1.83 -22.21 20.70
CA ALA A 198 -1.93 -21.79 19.30
C ALA A 198 -3.39 -21.75 18.85
N LEU A 199 -3.92 -20.55 18.64
CA LEU A 199 -5.31 -20.28 18.24
C LEU A 199 -5.41 -19.46 16.93
N PHE A 200 -4.29 -19.24 16.23
CA PHE A 200 -4.24 -18.37 15.06
C PHE A 200 -5.11 -18.86 13.88
N GLU A 201 -5.42 -17.98 12.92
CA GLU A 201 -6.27 -18.28 11.73
C GLU A 201 -7.63 -18.88 12.15
N ASN A 202 -8.45 -18.09 12.83
CA ASN A 202 -9.79 -18.47 13.29
C ASN A 202 -10.74 -17.25 13.26
N GLN A 203 -11.95 -17.41 13.81
CA GLN A 203 -12.96 -16.35 13.93
C GLN A 203 -13.18 -15.94 15.40
N ILE A 204 -12.14 -16.03 16.23
CA ILE A 204 -12.23 -15.74 17.67
C ILE A 204 -12.45 -14.25 17.88
N THR A 205 -13.39 -13.92 18.76
CA THR A 205 -13.83 -12.56 19.11
C THR A 205 -13.58 -12.26 20.59
N GLY A 206 -14.02 -11.09 21.06
CA GLY A 206 -13.86 -10.69 22.47
C GLY A 206 -12.42 -10.29 22.80
N SER A 207 -12.11 -10.12 24.09
CA SER A 207 -10.79 -9.68 24.56
C SER A 207 -9.92 -10.85 25.03
N ILE A 208 -8.59 -10.66 25.02
CA ILE A 208 -7.65 -11.58 25.68
C ILE A 208 -7.93 -11.58 27.20
N PRO A 209 -8.29 -12.72 27.82
CA PRO A 209 -8.55 -12.79 29.25
C PRO A 209 -7.30 -12.50 30.08
N GLN A 210 -7.45 -11.79 31.20
CA GLN A 210 -6.31 -11.50 32.10
C GLN A 210 -5.73 -12.79 32.71
N GLU A 211 -6.53 -13.84 32.83
CA GLU A 211 -6.17 -15.14 33.40
C GLU A 211 -5.12 -15.87 32.55
N ILE A 212 -4.94 -15.52 31.28
CA ILE A 212 -3.82 -16.01 30.46
C ILE A 212 -2.47 -15.66 31.09
N GLY A 213 -2.40 -14.57 31.87
CA GLY A 213 -1.22 -14.22 32.66
C GLY A 213 -0.84 -15.22 33.75
N ASN A 214 -1.69 -16.21 34.07
CA ASN A 214 -1.41 -17.27 35.04
C ASN A 214 -0.61 -18.44 34.44
N LEU A 215 -0.46 -18.49 33.11
CA LEU A 215 0.21 -19.57 32.38
C LEU A 215 1.74 -19.43 32.48
N MET A 216 2.30 -19.52 33.69
CA MET A 216 3.71 -19.24 33.97
C MET A 216 4.72 -20.17 33.27
N ASN A 217 4.26 -21.29 32.68
CA ASN A 217 5.07 -22.19 31.87
C ASN A 217 4.98 -21.93 30.36
N LEU A 218 4.18 -20.96 29.93
CA LEU A 218 3.93 -20.70 28.53
C LEU A 218 5.20 -20.16 27.85
N GLU A 219 5.60 -20.82 26.78
CA GLU A 219 6.72 -20.46 25.91
C GLU A 219 6.22 -19.85 24.58
N PHE A 220 5.06 -20.32 24.09
CA PHE A 220 4.49 -19.88 22.81
C PHE A 220 3.02 -19.47 22.96
N LEU A 221 2.71 -18.22 22.63
CA LEU A 221 1.36 -17.68 22.55
C LEU A 221 1.11 -17.14 21.14
N ASP A 222 0.25 -17.81 20.38
CA ASP A 222 -0.10 -17.40 19.02
C ASP A 222 -1.62 -17.25 18.86
N LEU A 223 -2.07 -16.00 18.74
CA LEU A 223 -3.46 -15.59 18.59
C LEU A 223 -3.68 -14.79 17.29
N ALA A 224 -2.76 -14.88 16.33
CA ALA A 224 -2.79 -14.09 15.10
C ALA A 224 -4.02 -14.37 14.22
N ASP A 225 -4.35 -13.47 13.31
CA ASP A 225 -5.40 -13.65 12.30
C ASP A 225 -6.73 -14.13 12.90
N ASN A 226 -7.36 -13.22 13.63
CA ASN A 226 -8.62 -13.42 14.34
C ASN A 226 -9.39 -12.08 14.42
N GLN A 227 -10.49 -12.06 15.18
CA GLN A 227 -11.32 -10.87 15.43
C GLN A 227 -11.22 -10.40 16.89
N ILE A 228 -10.08 -10.65 17.55
CA ILE A 228 -9.86 -10.29 18.95
C ILE A 228 -9.81 -8.77 19.10
N SER A 229 -10.53 -8.26 20.10
CA SER A 229 -10.69 -6.84 20.41
C SER A 229 -10.26 -6.53 21.85
N GLY A 230 -10.54 -5.32 22.35
CA GLY A 230 -10.11 -4.89 23.68
C GLY A 230 -8.61 -4.59 23.73
N SER A 231 -8.01 -4.50 24.92
CA SER A 231 -6.60 -4.17 25.09
C SER A 231 -5.75 -5.37 25.51
N ILE A 232 -4.44 -5.30 25.23
CA ILE A 232 -3.46 -6.26 25.74
C ILE A 232 -3.47 -6.20 27.29
N PRO A 233 -3.75 -7.30 28.01
CA PRO A 233 -3.85 -7.26 29.46
C PRO A 233 -2.46 -7.18 30.09
N ARG A 234 -2.33 -6.35 31.14
CA ARG A 234 -1.07 -6.16 31.89
C ARG A 234 -0.50 -7.46 32.45
N SER A 235 -1.37 -8.42 32.77
CA SER A 235 -1.00 -9.72 33.30
C SER A 235 -0.18 -10.58 32.32
N LEU A 236 -0.16 -10.27 31.01
CA LEU A 236 0.78 -10.92 30.08
C LEU A 236 2.25 -10.66 30.45
N GLY A 237 2.56 -9.62 31.22
CA GLY A 237 3.91 -9.44 31.75
C GLY A 237 4.34 -10.49 32.80
N ASN A 238 3.44 -11.37 33.25
CA ASN A 238 3.73 -12.39 34.25
C ASN A 238 4.27 -13.70 33.66
N ILE A 239 4.03 -13.98 32.37
CA ILE A 239 4.43 -15.23 31.71
C ILE A 239 5.90 -15.21 31.27
N THR A 240 6.81 -15.05 32.24
CA THR A 240 8.24 -14.74 32.00
C THR A 240 9.05 -15.81 31.24
N LYS A 241 8.51 -17.02 31.03
CA LYS A 241 9.13 -18.05 30.17
C LYS A 241 8.81 -17.88 28.68
N VAL A 242 7.92 -16.98 28.33
CA VAL A 242 7.47 -16.81 26.95
C VAL A 242 8.61 -16.37 26.04
N VAL A 243 8.74 -17.08 24.93
CA VAL A 243 9.74 -16.88 23.87
C VAL A 243 9.10 -16.15 22.69
N LYS A 244 7.84 -16.47 22.36
CA LYS A 244 7.12 -15.87 21.24
C LYS A 244 5.70 -15.47 21.63
N ILE A 245 5.35 -14.22 21.33
CA ILE A 245 3.98 -13.70 21.39
C ILE A 245 3.62 -13.16 20.02
N THR A 246 2.55 -13.68 19.42
CA THR A 246 1.98 -13.16 18.17
C THR A 246 0.49 -12.88 18.36
N LEU A 247 0.12 -11.61 18.21
CA LEU A 247 -1.23 -11.07 18.32
C LEU A 247 -1.63 -10.28 17.05
N SER A 248 -0.91 -10.48 15.95
CA SER A 248 -1.09 -9.73 14.71
C SER A 248 -2.43 -9.98 14.05
N GLU A 249 -2.83 -9.10 13.12
CA GLU A 249 -4.03 -9.28 12.28
C GLU A 249 -5.28 -9.50 13.13
N ASN A 250 -5.57 -8.52 13.98
CA ASN A 250 -6.70 -8.52 14.91
C ASN A 250 -7.27 -7.09 15.05
N GLN A 251 -8.22 -6.92 15.96
CA GLN A 251 -8.86 -5.63 16.26
C GLN A 251 -8.43 -5.09 17.64
N ILE A 252 -7.22 -5.41 18.09
CA ILE A 252 -6.72 -5.03 19.42
C ILE A 252 -6.50 -3.51 19.48
N THR A 253 -6.94 -2.90 20.58
CA THR A 253 -6.91 -1.46 20.87
C THR A 253 -6.12 -1.17 22.15
N GLY A 254 -6.08 0.10 22.55
CA GLY A 254 -5.37 0.53 23.75
C GLY A 254 -3.84 0.50 23.58
N SER A 255 -3.11 0.71 24.67
CA SER A 255 -1.65 0.82 24.64
C SER A 255 -0.93 -0.49 24.96
N ILE A 256 0.29 -0.63 24.47
CA ILE A 256 1.21 -1.71 24.88
C ILE A 256 1.52 -1.56 26.39
N PRO A 257 1.21 -2.56 27.24
CA PRO A 257 1.52 -2.51 28.66
C PRO A 257 3.02 -2.48 28.92
N HIS A 258 3.46 -1.65 29.86
CA HIS A 258 4.87 -1.58 30.25
C HIS A 258 5.40 -2.88 30.89
N GLU A 259 4.50 -3.71 31.43
CA GLU A 259 4.77 -5.02 32.02
C GLU A 259 5.31 -6.03 30.99
N ILE A 260 5.04 -5.84 29.69
CA ILE A 260 5.64 -6.65 28.61
C ILE A 260 7.17 -6.58 28.66
N GLY A 261 7.75 -5.48 29.14
CA GLY A 261 9.19 -5.35 29.37
C GLY A 261 9.77 -6.27 30.45
N ASN A 262 8.95 -7.05 31.17
CA ASN A 262 9.42 -8.07 32.11
C ASN A 262 9.76 -9.40 31.43
N LEU A 263 9.37 -9.58 30.17
CA LEU A 263 9.51 -10.84 29.43
C LEU A 263 10.92 -10.99 28.83
N MET A 264 11.94 -11.12 29.69
CA MET A 264 13.35 -11.09 29.27
C MET A 264 13.78 -12.26 28.35
N ASN A 265 12.99 -13.34 28.30
CA ASN A 265 13.20 -14.48 27.38
C ASN A 265 12.49 -14.29 26.02
N LEU A 266 11.74 -13.20 25.84
CA LEU A 266 10.98 -12.95 24.62
C LEU A 266 11.94 -12.70 23.45
N GLU A 267 11.88 -13.57 22.45
CA GLU A 267 12.66 -13.50 21.22
C GLU A 267 11.86 -12.88 20.07
N ALA A 268 10.54 -13.07 20.05
CA ALA A 268 9.67 -12.57 18.99
C ALA A 268 8.37 -11.97 19.53
N LEU A 269 8.10 -10.71 19.14
CA LEU A 269 6.86 -10.00 19.44
C LEU A 269 6.24 -9.47 18.15
N GLY A 270 5.11 -10.08 17.76
CA GLY A 270 4.29 -9.68 16.61
C GLY A 270 2.98 -9.05 17.07
N LEU A 271 2.78 -7.77 16.78
CA LEU A 271 1.59 -6.97 17.12
C LEU A 271 1.03 -6.23 15.90
N TYR A 272 1.52 -6.54 14.70
CA TYR A 272 1.22 -5.78 13.49
C TYR A 272 -0.24 -5.92 13.04
N GLN A 273 -0.71 -4.99 12.19
CA GLN A 273 -2.09 -4.97 11.66
C GLN A 273 -3.14 -5.05 12.78
N ASN A 274 -3.15 -4.04 13.64
CA ASN A 274 -4.08 -3.87 14.75
C ASN A 274 -4.46 -2.39 14.90
N GLN A 275 -5.14 -2.03 16.00
CA GLN A 275 -5.52 -0.65 16.33
C GLN A 275 -4.83 -0.15 17.62
N ILE A 276 -3.65 -0.70 17.94
CA ILE A 276 -2.90 -0.39 19.16
C ILE A 276 -2.41 1.06 19.08
N SER A 277 -2.58 1.81 20.17
CA SER A 277 -2.27 3.24 20.26
C SER A 277 -1.31 3.55 21.41
N GLY A 278 -1.00 4.83 21.62
CA GLY A 278 -0.06 5.25 22.64
C GLY A 278 1.40 4.99 22.26
N SER A 279 2.32 5.11 23.22
CA SER A 279 3.76 5.00 22.98
C SER A 279 4.32 3.62 23.27
N ILE A 280 5.44 3.31 22.62
CA ILE A 280 6.24 2.13 22.91
C ILE A 280 6.88 2.30 24.30
N PRO A 281 6.66 1.40 25.26
CA PRO A 281 7.19 1.55 26.62
C PRO A 281 8.72 1.52 26.68
N LYS A 282 9.32 2.42 27.46
CA LYS A 282 10.78 2.42 27.73
C LYS A 282 11.29 1.12 28.35
N THR A 283 10.41 0.35 29.00
CA THR A 283 10.75 -0.96 29.59
C THR A 283 11.17 -1.98 28.54
N PHE A 284 10.88 -1.76 27.25
CA PHE A 284 11.33 -2.64 26.17
C PHE A 284 12.85 -2.75 26.08
N GLY A 285 13.63 -1.76 26.55
CA GLY A 285 15.09 -1.88 26.64
C GLY A 285 15.58 -3.06 27.50
N LYS A 286 14.72 -3.62 28.36
CA LYS A 286 15.03 -4.82 29.16
C LYS A 286 14.93 -6.14 28.38
N LEU A 287 14.35 -6.14 27.18
CA LEU A 287 14.10 -7.34 26.39
C LEU A 287 15.38 -7.80 25.67
N GLN A 288 16.38 -8.24 26.44
CA GLN A 288 17.72 -8.53 25.92
C GLN A 288 17.78 -9.71 24.94
N SER A 289 16.78 -10.58 24.95
CA SER A 289 16.65 -11.72 24.02
C SER A 289 15.87 -11.39 22.74
N ILE A 290 15.28 -10.18 22.62
CA ILE A 290 14.42 -9.85 21.48
C ILE A 290 15.22 -9.84 20.18
N GLN A 291 14.74 -10.61 19.22
CA GLN A 291 15.29 -10.74 17.88
C GLN A 291 14.34 -10.14 16.85
N GLN A 292 13.02 -10.36 17.01
CA GLN A 292 12.00 -9.92 16.09
C GLN A 292 10.99 -9.02 16.79
N LEU A 293 10.92 -7.77 16.37
CA LEU A 293 9.94 -6.80 16.86
C LEU A 293 9.14 -6.25 15.68
N GLN A 294 7.91 -6.72 15.54
CA GLN A 294 7.03 -6.39 14.41
C GLN A 294 5.74 -5.76 14.93
N ILE A 295 5.65 -4.43 14.86
CA ILE A 295 4.53 -3.63 15.38
C ILE A 295 4.04 -2.61 14.32
N TYR A 296 4.20 -2.95 13.04
CA TYR A 296 3.77 -2.10 11.93
C TYR A 296 2.23 -2.09 11.79
N ASP A 297 1.69 -1.18 10.97
CA ASP A 297 0.24 -1.05 10.70
C ASP A 297 -0.59 -0.93 11.99
N ASN A 298 -0.35 0.13 12.76
CA ASN A 298 -1.03 0.42 14.02
C ASN A 298 -1.23 1.93 14.20
N LYS A 299 -1.70 2.35 15.38
CA LYS A 299 -1.95 3.77 15.75
C LYS A 299 -0.93 4.27 16.79
N LEU A 300 0.27 3.69 16.84
CA LEU A 300 1.29 4.06 17.83
C LEU A 300 1.79 5.49 17.61
N SER A 301 2.14 6.18 18.68
CA SER A 301 2.62 7.55 18.66
C SER A 301 3.74 7.79 19.69
N GLY A 302 4.26 9.02 19.75
CA GLY A 302 5.40 9.35 20.62
C GLY A 302 6.73 8.86 20.05
N SER A 303 7.80 8.94 20.85
CA SER A 303 9.16 8.61 20.41
C SER A 303 9.57 7.17 20.69
N LEU A 304 10.43 6.61 19.84
CA LEU A 304 11.10 5.34 20.14
C LEU A 304 12.05 5.55 21.33
N PRO A 305 11.91 4.79 22.44
CA PRO A 305 12.72 5.00 23.64
C PRO A 305 14.22 4.87 23.36
N ARG A 306 15.06 5.71 23.97
CA ARG A 306 16.53 5.66 23.79
C ARG A 306 17.12 4.32 24.25
N GLU A 307 16.46 3.66 25.20
CA GLU A 307 16.81 2.35 25.74
C GLU A 307 16.77 1.25 24.66
N PHE A 308 16.14 1.48 23.49
CA PHE A 308 16.26 0.58 22.34
C PHE A 308 17.69 0.44 21.82
N GLY A 309 18.58 1.41 22.10
CA GLY A 309 20.01 1.27 21.81
C GLY A 309 20.71 0.18 22.63
N GLU A 310 20.06 -0.35 23.67
CA GLU A 310 20.53 -1.42 24.54
C GLU A 310 20.11 -2.82 24.04
N LEU A 311 19.31 -2.91 22.97
CA LEU A 311 18.83 -4.16 22.40
C LEU A 311 19.87 -4.77 21.46
N ILE A 312 20.76 -5.59 22.01
CA ILE A 312 21.89 -6.18 21.27
C ILE A 312 21.53 -7.42 20.44
N SER A 313 20.35 -8.02 20.66
CA SER A 313 19.93 -9.24 19.97
C SER A 313 19.06 -9.00 18.73
N LEU A 314 18.69 -7.75 18.47
CA LEU A 314 17.70 -7.39 17.46
C LEU A 314 18.18 -7.73 16.05
N VAL A 315 17.35 -8.49 15.31
CA VAL A 315 17.55 -8.92 13.92
C VAL A 315 16.58 -8.20 13.00
N THR A 316 15.32 -8.07 13.43
CA THR A 316 14.23 -7.44 12.68
C THR A 316 13.55 -6.38 13.54
N LEU A 317 13.49 -5.15 13.03
CA LEU A 317 12.75 -4.04 13.61
C LEU A 317 11.78 -3.48 12.56
N GLU A 318 10.49 -3.77 12.70
CA GLU A 318 9.44 -3.33 11.78
C GLU A 318 8.38 -2.53 12.54
N LEU A 319 8.37 -1.22 12.33
CA LEU A 319 7.51 -0.24 13.00
C LEU A 319 6.74 0.62 11.98
N SER A 320 6.71 0.21 10.71
CA SER A 320 6.15 1.01 9.62
C SER A 320 4.66 1.32 9.80
N ASN A 321 4.20 2.36 9.09
CA ASN A 321 2.79 2.76 9.07
C ASN A 321 2.19 2.96 10.48
N ASN A 322 2.75 3.92 11.19
CA ASN A 322 2.32 4.37 12.51
C ASN A 322 2.47 5.92 12.58
N SER A 323 2.23 6.51 13.75
CA SER A 323 2.43 7.93 14.03
C SER A 323 3.64 8.17 14.96
N LEU A 324 4.65 7.29 14.94
CA LEU A 324 5.86 7.41 15.77
C LEU A 324 6.69 8.61 15.32
N SER A 325 7.33 9.30 16.27
CA SER A 325 8.00 10.57 16.06
C SER A 325 9.34 10.67 16.80
N GLY A 326 10.01 11.82 16.70
CA GLY A 326 11.32 12.01 17.34
C GLY A 326 12.45 11.26 16.64
N PRO A 327 13.67 11.28 17.20
CA PRO A 327 14.83 10.64 16.59
C PRO A 327 14.85 9.13 16.81
N LEU A 328 15.36 8.41 15.81
CA LEU A 328 15.76 7.02 15.98
C LEU A 328 16.97 6.94 16.93
N PRO A 329 17.03 5.96 17.86
CA PRO A 329 18.16 5.79 18.77
C PRO A 329 19.47 5.58 17.99
N ALA A 330 20.50 6.37 18.33
CA ALA A 330 21.78 6.34 17.63
C ALA A 330 22.43 4.94 17.58
N ASN A 331 22.19 4.13 18.61
CA ASN A 331 22.79 2.81 18.84
C ASN A 331 21.86 1.64 18.49
N VAL A 332 20.87 1.82 17.60
CA VAL A 332 19.90 0.77 17.23
C VAL A 332 20.53 -0.53 16.68
N CYS A 333 21.74 -0.48 16.13
CA CYS A 333 22.50 -1.67 15.70
C CYS A 333 23.78 -1.89 16.53
N SER A 334 23.79 -1.53 17.81
CA SER A 334 24.96 -1.73 18.69
C SER A 334 25.39 -3.21 18.79
N GLY A 335 24.43 -4.15 18.73
CA GLY A 335 24.70 -5.59 18.74
C GLY A 335 25.18 -6.19 17.42
N GLY A 336 25.16 -5.42 16.32
CA GLY A 336 25.66 -5.87 15.02
C GLY A 336 24.84 -6.99 14.36
N LYS A 337 23.65 -7.34 14.87
CA LYS A 337 22.80 -8.42 14.33
C LYS A 337 21.64 -7.94 13.46
N LEU A 338 21.37 -6.64 13.41
CA LEU A 338 20.22 -6.07 12.72
C LEU A 338 20.33 -6.30 11.20
N GLN A 339 19.36 -7.03 10.65
CA GLN A 339 19.27 -7.35 9.22
C GLN A 339 18.18 -6.55 8.53
N TYR A 340 17.05 -6.35 9.21
CA TYR A 340 15.86 -5.71 8.65
C TYR A 340 15.47 -4.53 9.55
N ILE A 341 15.51 -3.33 8.99
CA ILE A 341 14.96 -2.13 9.61
C ILE A 341 13.92 -1.53 8.68
N ASP A 342 12.66 -1.55 9.11
CA ASP A 342 11.54 -0.88 8.45
C ASP A 342 10.83 0.05 9.43
N VAL A 343 11.05 1.35 9.28
CA VAL A 343 10.41 2.40 10.07
C VAL A 343 9.68 3.38 9.16
N SER A 344 9.35 2.93 7.95
CA SER A 344 8.74 3.76 6.91
C SER A 344 7.34 4.27 7.30
N SER A 345 6.89 5.33 6.64
CA SER A 345 5.54 5.89 6.83
C SER A 345 5.25 6.22 8.30
N ASN A 346 6.07 7.10 8.87
CA ASN A 346 5.98 7.58 10.25
C ASN A 346 6.34 9.07 10.30
N MET A 347 6.53 9.61 11.50
CA MET A 347 6.91 10.99 11.76
C MET A 347 8.32 11.10 12.37
N PHE A 348 9.18 10.09 12.19
CA PHE A 348 10.55 10.11 12.70
C PHE A 348 11.33 11.28 12.11
N ASN A 349 12.17 11.90 12.94
CA ASN A 349 12.98 13.05 12.58
C ASN A 349 14.42 12.89 13.10
N GLY A 350 15.23 13.94 13.02
CA GLY A 350 16.63 13.87 13.47
C GLY A 350 17.51 13.01 12.56
N PRO A 351 18.79 12.84 12.92
CA PRO A 351 19.77 12.23 12.03
C PRO A 351 19.59 10.71 11.89
N ILE A 352 20.07 10.17 10.76
CA ILE A 352 20.30 8.72 10.59
C ILE A 352 21.12 8.18 11.78
N PRO A 353 20.72 7.06 12.42
CA PRO A 353 21.46 6.48 13.54
C PRO A 353 22.92 6.17 13.19
N SER A 354 23.85 6.63 14.03
CA SER A 354 25.30 6.49 13.79
C SER A 354 25.75 5.03 13.74
N SER A 355 25.11 4.13 14.50
CA SER A 355 25.43 2.70 14.49
C SER A 355 25.14 2.01 13.16
N LEU A 356 24.25 2.55 12.31
CA LEU A 356 23.98 1.96 11.00
C LEU A 356 25.23 1.98 10.11
N LYS A 357 26.11 2.98 10.26
CA LYS A 357 27.35 3.10 9.48
C LYS A 357 28.23 1.85 9.57
N THR A 358 28.23 1.17 10.71
CA THR A 358 29.06 -0.02 10.96
C THR A 358 28.26 -1.33 11.00
N CYS A 359 26.95 -1.27 10.72
CA CYS A 359 26.04 -2.40 10.81
C CYS A 359 26.10 -3.26 9.54
N THR A 360 27.18 -4.04 9.36
CA THR A 360 27.44 -4.82 8.14
C THR A 360 26.46 -5.97 7.90
N SER A 361 25.63 -6.32 8.88
CA SER A 361 24.59 -7.36 8.80
C SER A 361 23.33 -6.94 8.05
N LEU A 362 23.17 -5.64 7.73
CA LEU A 362 21.95 -5.13 7.08
C LEU A 362 21.70 -5.78 5.72
N VAL A 363 20.48 -6.27 5.56
CA VAL A 363 19.91 -6.86 4.33
C VAL A 363 18.88 -5.93 3.70
N ARG A 364 18.09 -5.22 4.53
CA ARG A 364 17.10 -4.23 4.08
C ARG A 364 17.08 -3.01 5.00
N ILE A 365 17.09 -1.83 4.39
CA ILE A 365 16.88 -0.55 5.06
C ILE A 365 15.68 0.13 4.41
N ASP A 366 14.63 0.38 5.19
CA ASP A 366 13.43 1.07 4.76
C ASP A 366 13.06 2.15 5.79
N ILE A 367 13.38 3.40 5.47
CA ILE A 367 13.11 4.56 6.35
C ILE A 367 12.28 5.63 5.63
N GLN A 368 11.69 5.27 4.48
CA GLN A 368 11.01 6.21 3.60
C GLN A 368 9.79 6.88 4.26
N SER A 369 9.34 8.00 3.71
CA SER A 369 8.13 8.72 4.18
C SER A 369 8.22 9.09 5.66
N ASN A 370 9.24 9.87 5.99
CA ASN A 370 9.53 10.38 7.34
C ASN A 370 10.08 11.81 7.24
N LYS A 371 10.63 12.34 8.34
CA LYS A 371 11.32 13.65 8.42
C LYS A 371 12.79 13.48 8.82
N ILE A 372 13.39 12.33 8.53
CA ILE A 372 14.76 11.99 8.91
C ILE A 372 15.74 12.89 8.14
N THR A 373 16.72 13.41 8.87
CA THR A 373 17.83 14.22 8.35
C THR A 373 19.11 13.40 8.37
N GLY A 374 20.19 13.98 7.84
CA GLY A 374 21.52 13.38 7.86
C GLY A 374 22.16 13.39 6.49
N ASP A 375 23.49 13.44 6.52
CA ASP A 375 24.30 13.47 5.31
C ASP A 375 24.59 12.04 4.83
N ILE A 376 23.98 11.63 3.71
CA ILE A 376 24.12 10.28 3.17
C ILE A 376 25.56 9.96 2.73
N SER A 377 26.41 10.98 2.56
CA SER A 377 27.83 10.81 2.24
C SER A 377 28.62 10.22 3.42
N GLN A 378 28.13 10.41 4.66
CA GLN A 378 28.87 10.07 5.87
C GLN A 378 28.23 9.00 6.75
N HIS A 379 26.90 8.83 6.68
CA HIS A 379 26.15 8.05 7.67
C HIS A 379 25.94 6.58 7.28
N PHE A 380 26.15 6.20 6.02
CA PHE A 380 26.03 4.81 5.57
C PHE A 380 27.39 4.15 5.27
N GLY A 381 27.53 2.91 5.72
CA GLY A 381 28.69 2.04 5.47
C GLY A 381 28.58 1.20 4.21
N VAL A 382 29.45 0.20 4.13
CA VAL A 382 29.42 -0.85 3.10
C VAL A 382 28.71 -2.07 3.67
N TYR A 383 27.67 -2.53 2.97
CA TYR A 383 26.81 -3.62 3.43
C TYR A 383 26.84 -4.78 2.44
N PRO A 384 27.56 -5.88 2.75
CA PRO A 384 27.76 -6.98 1.80
C PRO A 384 26.48 -7.72 1.39
N GLN A 385 25.45 -7.73 2.25
CA GLN A 385 24.20 -8.46 2.05
C GLN A 385 23.01 -7.55 1.71
N LEU A 386 23.23 -6.24 1.54
CA LEU A 386 22.13 -5.29 1.36
C LEU A 386 21.49 -5.45 -0.02
N THR A 387 20.21 -5.79 -0.02
CA THR A 387 19.41 -6.00 -1.23
C THR A 387 18.48 -4.83 -1.55
N LYS A 388 18.00 -4.11 -0.53
CA LYS A 388 17.05 -3.01 -0.68
C LYS A 388 17.40 -1.84 0.24
N MET A 389 17.51 -0.65 -0.34
CA MET A 389 17.71 0.61 0.38
C MET A 389 16.65 1.62 -0.07
N ARG A 390 15.69 1.90 0.81
CA ARG A 390 14.60 2.85 0.56
C ARG A 390 14.62 3.97 1.58
N LEU A 391 15.00 5.15 1.11
CA LEU A 391 15.17 6.36 1.92
C LEU A 391 14.30 7.51 1.42
N ALA A 392 13.35 7.24 0.52
CA ALA A 392 12.58 8.26 -0.18
C ALA A 392 11.77 9.14 0.77
N SER A 393 11.40 10.34 0.32
CA SER A 393 10.45 11.21 1.02
C SER A 393 10.92 11.52 2.46
N ASN A 394 12.12 12.10 2.55
CA ASN A 394 12.77 12.49 3.81
C ASN A 394 13.47 13.85 3.64
N ARG A 395 14.29 14.22 4.63
CA ARG A 395 15.11 15.45 4.62
C ARG A 395 16.60 15.12 4.57
N LEU A 396 16.97 14.06 3.85
CA LEU A 396 18.36 13.63 3.72
C LEU A 396 19.12 14.58 2.79
N SER A 397 20.38 14.84 3.12
CA SER A 397 21.25 15.76 2.37
C SER A 397 22.60 15.11 2.04
N GLY A 398 23.50 15.87 1.43
CA GLY A 398 24.83 15.41 1.05
C GLY A 398 24.89 14.83 -0.35
N HIS A 399 25.81 13.88 -0.55
CA HIS A 399 26.14 13.27 -1.85
C HIS A 399 26.07 11.75 -1.79
N ILE A 400 25.70 11.12 -2.91
CA ILE A 400 25.71 9.65 -3.05
C ILE A 400 27.15 9.15 -2.85
N SER A 401 27.38 8.32 -1.83
CA SER A 401 28.73 7.88 -1.44
C SER A 401 29.23 6.66 -2.22
N PRO A 402 30.55 6.50 -2.39
CA PRO A 402 31.14 5.28 -2.95
C PRO A 402 30.81 4.01 -2.16
N ASN A 403 30.50 4.13 -0.86
CA ASN A 403 30.13 2.99 -0.01
C ASN A 403 28.85 2.31 -0.52
N ILE A 404 27.86 3.08 -0.98
CA ILE A 404 26.66 2.55 -1.61
C ILE A 404 27.02 1.76 -2.87
N GLY A 405 27.95 2.28 -3.68
CA GLY A 405 28.48 1.59 -4.87
C GLY A 405 29.26 0.30 -4.58
N ALA A 406 29.62 0.02 -3.33
CA ALA A 406 30.24 -1.23 -2.90
C ALA A 406 29.22 -2.28 -2.43
N CYS A 407 27.94 -1.92 -2.28
CA CYS A 407 26.86 -2.82 -1.87
C CYS A 407 26.33 -3.63 -3.07
N THR A 408 27.14 -4.54 -3.60
CA THR A 408 26.92 -5.20 -4.91
C THR A 408 25.67 -6.11 -5.00
N GLN A 409 25.05 -6.46 -3.87
CA GLN A 409 23.79 -7.22 -3.83
C GLN A 409 22.54 -6.34 -4.01
N LEU A 410 22.70 -5.01 -4.14
CA LEU A 410 21.59 -4.07 -4.17
C LEU A 410 20.75 -4.24 -5.44
N THR A 411 19.45 -4.45 -5.24
CA THR A 411 18.42 -4.56 -6.29
C THR A 411 17.53 -3.31 -6.35
N VAL A 412 17.36 -2.62 -5.22
CA VAL A 412 16.54 -1.41 -5.11
C VAL A 412 17.34 -0.32 -4.40
N LEU A 413 17.52 0.80 -5.09
CA LEU A 413 18.02 2.05 -4.52
C LEU A 413 16.99 3.15 -4.76
N ASN A 414 16.31 3.55 -3.69
CA ASN A 414 15.31 4.61 -3.73
C ASN A 414 15.72 5.76 -2.81
N LEU A 415 16.18 6.86 -3.42
CA LEU A 415 16.61 8.09 -2.76
C LEU A 415 15.71 9.29 -3.11
N ALA A 416 14.55 9.03 -3.72
CA ALA A 416 13.64 10.06 -4.23
C ALA A 416 13.19 11.06 -3.15
N GLN A 417 12.77 12.26 -3.54
CA GLN A 417 12.14 13.24 -2.65
C GLN A 417 12.97 13.53 -1.40
N ASN A 418 14.20 14.02 -1.60
CA ASN A 418 15.14 14.41 -0.55
C ASN A 418 15.85 15.72 -0.95
N MET A 419 16.89 16.11 -0.21
CA MET A 419 17.72 17.29 -0.48
C MET A 419 19.13 16.89 -0.94
N ILE A 420 19.26 15.77 -1.65
CA ILE A 420 20.56 15.25 -2.09
C ILE A 420 21.10 16.11 -3.22
N THR A 421 22.39 16.42 -3.17
CA THR A 421 23.11 17.30 -4.09
C THR A 421 24.27 16.58 -4.76
N GLY A 422 24.97 17.26 -5.67
CA GLY A 422 26.12 16.71 -6.41
C GLY A 422 25.68 15.95 -7.66
N SER A 423 26.65 15.34 -8.35
CA SER A 423 26.38 14.58 -9.57
C SER A 423 25.99 13.13 -9.30
N ILE A 424 25.31 12.51 -10.27
CA ILE A 424 25.08 11.07 -10.24
C ILE A 424 26.45 10.38 -10.46
N PRO A 425 26.94 9.56 -9.54
CA PRO A 425 28.29 9.03 -9.66
C PRO A 425 28.38 7.81 -10.58
N PRO A 426 29.41 7.72 -11.46
CA PRO A 426 29.59 6.58 -12.37
C PRO A 426 29.74 5.23 -11.67
N PHE A 427 30.23 5.21 -10.41
CA PHE A 427 30.39 3.97 -9.66
C PHE A 427 29.08 3.24 -9.34
N LEU A 428 27.91 3.87 -9.52
CA LEU A 428 26.62 3.18 -9.42
C LEU A 428 26.49 2.06 -10.45
N SER A 429 27.23 2.13 -11.56
CA SER A 429 27.33 1.05 -12.55
C SER A 429 27.85 -0.29 -11.98
N LYS A 430 28.53 -0.26 -10.82
CA LYS A 430 28.99 -1.47 -10.13
C LYS A 430 27.85 -2.28 -9.49
N LEU A 431 26.67 -1.68 -9.34
CA LEU A 431 25.49 -2.33 -8.77
C LEU A 431 24.76 -3.16 -9.83
N SER A 432 25.43 -4.18 -10.37
CA SER A 432 24.94 -4.95 -11.53
C SER A 432 23.59 -5.66 -11.32
N ASN A 433 23.18 -5.86 -10.06
CA ASN A 433 21.89 -6.45 -9.69
C ASN A 433 20.75 -5.43 -9.59
N LEU A 434 21.02 -4.14 -9.82
CA LEU A 434 20.04 -3.08 -9.64
C LEU A 434 18.90 -3.20 -10.66
N VAL A 435 17.67 -3.26 -10.13
CA VAL A 435 16.41 -3.34 -10.89
C VAL A 435 15.67 -2.01 -10.82
N TYR A 436 15.76 -1.31 -9.69
CA TYR A 436 15.06 -0.06 -9.45
C TYR A 436 16.02 1.02 -8.94
N LEU A 437 16.14 2.11 -9.69
CA LEU A 437 16.89 3.30 -9.32
C LEU A 437 15.97 4.53 -9.36
N SER A 438 15.68 5.12 -8.19
CA SER A 438 14.97 6.38 -8.04
C SER A 438 15.88 7.42 -7.39
N LEU A 439 16.08 8.53 -8.09
CA LEU A 439 16.77 9.72 -7.63
C LEU A 439 15.92 10.99 -7.84
N ASP A 440 14.65 10.83 -8.18
CA ASP A 440 13.73 11.92 -8.51
C ASP A 440 13.50 12.89 -7.35
N TYR A 441 13.10 14.13 -7.65
CA TYR A 441 12.82 15.19 -6.67
C TYR A 441 13.98 15.40 -5.67
N ASN A 442 15.15 15.73 -6.21
CA ASN A 442 16.34 16.07 -5.44
C ASN A 442 17.00 17.35 -6.03
N HIS A 443 18.23 17.64 -5.62
CA HIS A 443 19.03 18.75 -6.11
C HIS A 443 20.26 18.26 -6.87
N LEU A 444 20.16 17.12 -7.56
CA LEU A 444 21.26 16.53 -8.31
C LEU A 444 21.60 17.40 -9.52
N THR A 445 22.89 17.54 -9.80
CA THR A 445 23.46 18.33 -10.91
C THR A 445 24.34 17.44 -11.79
N GLY A 446 25.01 18.03 -12.79
CA GLY A 446 25.91 17.29 -13.67
C GLY A 446 25.18 16.55 -14.79
N GLU A 447 25.94 15.78 -15.55
CA GLU A 447 25.42 14.95 -16.65
C GLU A 447 25.01 13.57 -16.16
N ILE A 448 24.19 12.87 -16.95
CA ILE A 448 23.86 11.46 -16.74
C ILE A 448 25.09 10.63 -17.18
N PRO A 449 25.76 9.89 -16.28
CA PRO A 449 26.92 9.09 -16.63
C PRO A 449 26.55 7.97 -17.63
N PRO A 450 27.30 7.83 -18.75
CA PRO A 450 27.11 6.72 -19.69
C PRO A 450 27.21 5.33 -19.03
N GLU A 451 27.99 5.21 -17.95
CA GLU A 451 28.19 3.96 -17.21
C GLU A 451 26.90 3.45 -16.58
N ILE A 452 25.92 4.30 -16.26
CA ILE A 452 24.61 3.84 -15.74
C ILE A 452 23.91 2.94 -16.77
N CYS A 453 24.15 3.16 -18.06
CA CYS A 453 23.57 2.35 -19.11
C CYS A 453 24.13 0.91 -19.16
N THR A 454 25.14 0.56 -18.36
CA THR A 454 25.63 -0.82 -18.23
C THR A 454 24.84 -1.66 -17.22
N LEU A 455 23.86 -1.07 -16.54
CA LEU A 455 22.99 -1.76 -15.58
C LEU A 455 21.92 -2.59 -16.31
N ASN A 456 22.32 -3.72 -16.89
CA ASN A 456 21.45 -4.52 -17.77
C ASN A 456 20.18 -5.08 -17.10
N ASN A 457 20.13 -5.17 -15.76
CA ASN A 457 18.97 -5.62 -15.00
C ASN A 457 17.98 -4.50 -14.67
N LEU A 458 18.33 -3.24 -14.99
CA LEU A 458 17.54 -2.08 -14.61
C LEU A 458 16.19 -2.08 -15.34
N TYR A 459 15.12 -2.12 -14.57
CA TYR A 459 13.74 -2.05 -15.05
C TYR A 459 13.16 -0.64 -14.91
N SER A 460 13.55 0.09 -13.86
CA SER A 460 13.04 1.45 -13.61
C SER A 460 14.19 2.40 -13.32
N LEU A 461 14.27 3.46 -14.13
CA LEU A 461 15.19 4.59 -13.95
C LEU A 461 14.39 5.88 -13.82
N LYS A 462 14.37 6.47 -12.62
CA LYS A 462 13.66 7.72 -12.33
C LYS A 462 14.64 8.78 -11.83
N LEU A 463 14.76 9.87 -12.60
CA LEU A 463 15.68 10.98 -12.41
C LEU A 463 14.96 12.34 -12.45
N SER A 464 13.63 12.34 -12.45
CA SER A 464 12.84 13.55 -12.68
C SER A 464 12.99 14.61 -11.59
N SER A 465 12.65 15.86 -11.91
CA SER A 465 12.65 16.98 -10.98
C SER A 465 14.01 17.16 -10.27
N ASN A 466 15.07 17.31 -11.06
CA ASN A 466 16.43 17.58 -10.61
C ASN A 466 17.03 18.76 -11.41
N GLN A 467 18.35 18.97 -11.32
CA GLN A 467 19.08 19.99 -12.08
C GLN A 467 20.10 19.36 -13.05
N LEU A 468 19.81 18.15 -13.55
CA LEU A 468 20.68 17.42 -14.48
C LEU A 468 20.73 18.15 -15.82
N PHE A 469 21.90 18.18 -16.45
CA PHE A 469 22.12 18.80 -17.76
C PHE A 469 22.88 17.86 -18.71
N GLY A 470 23.20 18.32 -19.92
CA GLY A 470 23.81 17.50 -20.96
C GLY A 470 22.78 16.68 -21.73
N SER A 471 23.24 15.69 -22.49
CA SER A 471 22.39 14.87 -23.38
C SER A 471 22.09 13.50 -22.77
N ILE A 472 21.08 12.81 -23.31
CA ILE A 472 20.84 11.40 -22.99
C ILE A 472 22.01 10.57 -23.58
N PRO A 473 22.72 9.74 -22.79
CA PRO A 473 23.82 8.93 -23.31
C PRO A 473 23.37 7.98 -24.41
N THR A 474 24.13 7.87 -25.50
CA THR A 474 23.82 6.96 -26.62
C THR A 474 23.88 5.49 -26.20
N GLN A 475 24.62 5.16 -25.14
CA GLN A 475 24.69 3.81 -24.57
C GLN A 475 23.37 3.31 -23.97
N ILE A 476 22.32 4.15 -23.92
CA ILE A 476 20.99 3.79 -23.42
C ILE A 476 20.42 2.52 -24.07
N GLU A 477 20.81 2.21 -25.33
CA GLU A 477 20.46 0.96 -26.03
C GLU A 477 20.83 -0.34 -25.28
N LYS A 478 21.77 -0.25 -24.33
CA LYS A 478 22.20 -1.39 -23.51
C LYS A 478 21.19 -1.74 -22.42
N LEU A 479 20.31 -0.83 -22.02
CA LEU A 479 19.28 -1.05 -21.00
C LEU A 479 18.07 -1.82 -21.55
N ARG A 480 18.30 -3.03 -22.07
CA ARG A 480 17.28 -3.85 -22.75
C ARG A 480 16.13 -4.32 -21.85
N ASN A 481 16.30 -4.26 -20.53
CA ASN A 481 15.27 -4.61 -19.55
C ASN A 481 14.46 -3.41 -19.05
N LEU A 482 14.78 -2.19 -19.50
CA LEU A 482 14.13 -0.98 -19.01
C LEU A 482 12.65 -0.96 -19.39
N GLY A 483 11.78 -0.89 -18.38
CA GLY A 483 10.34 -0.72 -18.50
C GLY A 483 9.89 0.71 -18.23
N TYR A 484 10.58 1.44 -17.35
CA TYR A 484 10.22 2.81 -16.97
C TYR A 484 11.43 3.73 -17.05
N LEU A 485 11.28 4.81 -17.80
CA LEU A 485 12.27 5.87 -17.90
C LEU A 485 11.61 7.22 -17.66
N ASP A 486 12.00 7.88 -16.58
CA ASP A 486 11.55 9.23 -16.26
C ASP A 486 12.75 10.14 -16.00
N MET A 487 12.96 11.11 -16.89
CA MET A 487 14.00 12.14 -16.82
C MET A 487 13.38 13.54 -16.89
N SER A 488 12.07 13.65 -16.65
CA SER A 488 11.31 14.88 -16.80
C SER A 488 11.72 15.97 -15.81
N GLY A 489 11.47 17.25 -16.12
CA GLY A 489 11.71 18.35 -15.18
C GLY A 489 13.18 18.54 -14.82
N ASN A 490 14.06 18.57 -15.83
CA ASN A 490 15.49 18.77 -15.68
C ASN A 490 15.99 19.88 -16.63
N LYS A 491 17.30 20.02 -16.79
CA LYS A 491 17.96 20.92 -17.75
C LYS A 491 18.65 20.13 -18.87
N LEU A 492 18.16 18.93 -19.20
CA LEU A 492 18.72 18.09 -20.25
C LEU A 492 18.51 18.77 -21.61
N SER A 493 19.46 18.57 -22.53
CA SER A 493 19.52 19.28 -23.80
C SER A 493 20.17 18.42 -24.89
N GLY A 494 20.29 18.96 -26.10
CA GLY A 494 20.80 18.22 -27.26
C GLY A 494 19.70 17.36 -27.91
N LEU A 495 20.13 16.44 -28.78
CA LEU A 495 19.23 15.57 -29.52
C LEU A 495 18.76 14.39 -28.65
N ILE A 496 17.55 13.92 -28.89
CA ILE A 496 17.13 12.59 -28.40
C ILE A 496 17.86 11.54 -29.25
N PRO A 497 18.62 10.60 -28.65
CA PRO A 497 19.39 9.61 -29.41
C PRO A 497 18.50 8.57 -30.10
N GLU A 498 18.85 8.17 -31.33
CA GLU A 498 18.16 7.11 -32.08
C GLU A 498 18.27 5.75 -31.34
N GLU A 499 19.37 5.56 -30.59
CA GLU A 499 19.66 4.39 -29.78
C GLU A 499 18.59 4.11 -28.71
N LEU A 500 17.84 5.13 -28.28
CA LEU A 500 16.73 4.95 -27.34
C LEU A 500 15.67 3.99 -27.88
N GLY A 501 15.49 3.91 -29.20
CA GLY A 501 14.56 2.98 -29.85
C GLY A 501 14.89 1.49 -29.67
N ALA A 502 16.07 1.15 -29.12
CA ALA A 502 16.45 -0.23 -28.81
C ALA A 502 15.85 -0.75 -27.48
N CYS A 503 15.31 0.13 -26.63
CA CYS A 503 14.70 -0.21 -25.34
C CYS A 503 13.29 -0.81 -25.50
N MET A 504 13.15 -1.91 -26.25
CA MET A 504 11.85 -2.43 -26.70
C MET A 504 10.87 -2.85 -25.58
N LYS A 505 11.35 -3.05 -24.35
CA LYS A 505 10.52 -3.37 -23.17
C LYS A 505 9.95 -2.13 -22.46
N LEU A 506 10.32 -0.93 -22.90
CA LEU A 506 9.93 0.31 -22.27
C LEU A 506 8.41 0.50 -22.38
N GLN A 507 7.75 0.63 -21.24
CA GLN A 507 6.30 0.82 -21.09
C GLN A 507 5.93 2.30 -20.93
N SER A 508 6.81 3.08 -20.28
CA SER A 508 6.62 4.51 -20.04
C SER A 508 7.91 5.28 -20.29
N LEU A 509 7.81 6.33 -21.11
CA LEU A 509 8.90 7.26 -21.41
C LEU A 509 8.46 8.69 -21.10
N LYS A 510 9.12 9.32 -20.13
CA LYS A 510 8.92 10.73 -19.77
C LYS A 510 10.23 11.49 -19.88
N ILE A 511 10.31 12.41 -20.83
CA ILE A 511 11.45 13.30 -21.04
C ILE A 511 11.02 14.77 -21.17
N ASN A 512 9.77 15.05 -20.80
CA ASN A 512 9.15 16.36 -20.84
C ASN A 512 9.78 17.37 -19.86
N ASN A 513 9.48 18.66 -20.04
CA ASN A 513 10.02 19.75 -19.21
C ASN A 513 11.56 19.74 -19.17
N ASN A 514 12.17 19.79 -20.36
CA ASN A 514 13.62 19.83 -20.57
C ASN A 514 13.93 20.85 -21.69
N SER A 515 15.15 20.80 -22.23
CA SER A 515 15.63 21.64 -23.34
C SER A 515 16.12 20.80 -24.52
N PHE A 516 15.52 19.63 -24.77
CA PHE A 516 15.85 18.80 -25.94
C PHE A 516 15.49 19.53 -27.23
N SER A 517 16.33 19.35 -28.26
CA SER A 517 16.20 20.02 -29.55
C SER A 517 16.33 19.05 -30.73
N GLY A 518 16.13 19.56 -31.95
CA GLY A 518 16.12 18.74 -33.17
C GLY A 518 14.84 17.93 -33.33
N SER A 519 14.84 16.99 -34.26
CA SER A 519 13.66 16.16 -34.56
C SER A 519 13.44 15.04 -33.56
N LEU A 520 12.18 14.67 -33.33
CA LEU A 520 11.83 13.43 -32.62
C LEU A 520 12.30 12.22 -33.46
N PRO A 521 13.18 11.35 -32.94
CA PRO A 521 13.72 10.22 -33.67
C PRO A 521 12.64 9.25 -34.17
N GLY A 522 12.79 8.77 -35.41
CA GLY A 522 11.89 7.75 -35.95
C GLY A 522 12.00 6.42 -35.21
N ALA A 523 13.15 6.13 -34.59
CA ALA A 523 13.37 4.93 -33.80
C ALA A 523 12.48 4.82 -32.55
N ILE A 524 11.87 5.92 -32.06
CA ILE A 524 10.86 5.87 -30.98
C ILE A 524 9.68 4.96 -31.37
N GLY A 525 9.33 4.89 -32.65
CA GLY A 525 8.30 3.96 -33.14
C GLY A 525 8.67 2.48 -33.04
N ASN A 526 9.91 2.13 -32.67
CA ASN A 526 10.33 0.74 -32.45
C ASN A 526 10.09 0.26 -31.01
N LEU A 527 9.68 1.15 -30.09
CA LEU A 527 9.39 0.83 -28.69
C LEU A 527 8.08 0.05 -28.56
N ALA A 528 8.06 -1.20 -29.03
CA ALA A 528 6.85 -2.02 -29.12
C ALA A 528 6.17 -2.28 -27.76
N GLY A 529 6.92 -2.24 -26.66
CA GLY A 529 6.37 -2.35 -25.30
C GLY A 529 5.74 -1.06 -24.74
N LEU A 530 5.79 0.06 -25.47
CA LEU A 530 5.36 1.36 -24.97
C LEU A 530 3.83 1.44 -24.94
N GLN A 531 3.27 1.02 -23.82
CA GLN A 531 1.83 0.96 -23.59
C GLN A 531 1.33 2.15 -22.80
N ILE A 532 2.04 2.56 -21.74
CA ILE A 532 1.48 3.48 -20.75
C ILE A 532 1.54 4.91 -21.26
N MET A 533 2.74 5.37 -21.64
CA MET A 533 2.94 6.80 -21.89
C MET A 533 4.19 7.13 -22.68
N LEU A 534 4.03 8.09 -23.59
CA LEU A 534 5.10 8.86 -24.21
C LEU A 534 4.84 10.35 -23.94
N ASP A 535 5.68 10.98 -23.11
CA ASP A 535 5.62 12.41 -22.84
C ASP A 535 6.95 13.08 -23.18
N VAL A 536 6.94 13.88 -24.24
CA VAL A 536 8.06 14.71 -24.70
C VAL A 536 7.73 16.21 -24.66
N SER A 537 6.63 16.56 -23.99
CA SER A 537 6.11 17.92 -23.96
C SER A 537 7.08 18.93 -23.33
N ASN A 538 6.86 20.22 -23.58
CA ASN A 538 7.67 21.30 -22.98
C ASN A 538 9.17 21.10 -23.23
N ASN A 539 9.55 21.07 -24.51
CA ASN A 539 10.92 20.99 -24.99
C ASN A 539 11.12 21.97 -26.17
N ASN A 540 12.29 21.92 -26.81
CA ASN A 540 12.61 22.69 -28.01
C ASN A 540 12.71 21.77 -29.24
N LEU A 541 11.92 20.68 -29.28
CA LEU A 541 11.92 19.72 -30.39
C LEU A 541 11.26 20.36 -31.61
N SER A 542 11.82 20.13 -32.79
CA SER A 542 11.38 20.75 -34.04
C SER A 542 11.30 19.76 -35.20
N GLY A 543 10.95 20.24 -36.40
CA GLY A 543 10.81 19.39 -37.57
C GLY A 543 9.50 18.60 -37.59
N VAL A 544 9.41 17.66 -38.53
CA VAL A 544 8.16 16.90 -38.77
C VAL A 544 7.99 15.75 -37.80
N LEU A 545 6.74 15.47 -37.41
CA LEU A 545 6.43 14.29 -36.60
C LEU A 545 6.69 13.01 -37.40
N PRO A 546 7.43 12.02 -36.85
CA PRO A 546 7.78 10.80 -37.58
C PRO A 546 6.55 9.90 -37.76
N GLN A 547 6.36 9.40 -38.99
CA GLN A 547 5.25 8.47 -39.30
C GLN A 547 5.33 7.17 -38.49
N GLN A 548 6.53 6.80 -38.03
CA GLN A 548 6.80 5.61 -37.23
C GLN A 548 6.07 5.61 -35.88
N LEU A 549 5.62 6.76 -35.34
CA LEU A 549 4.81 6.80 -34.12
C LEU A 549 3.53 5.95 -34.23
N GLY A 550 2.96 5.85 -35.43
CA GLY A 550 1.78 5.00 -35.68
C GLY A 550 2.00 3.50 -35.45
N LYS A 551 3.25 3.04 -35.27
CA LYS A 551 3.57 1.66 -34.88
C LYS A 551 3.26 1.37 -33.40
N LEU A 552 3.14 2.40 -32.56
CA LEU A 552 2.88 2.28 -31.12
C LEU A 552 1.41 2.00 -30.84
N GLN A 553 0.91 0.87 -31.31
CA GLN A 553 -0.52 0.55 -31.34
C GLN A 553 -1.15 0.40 -29.96
N VAL A 554 -0.34 -0.01 -28.97
CA VAL A 554 -0.78 -0.24 -27.59
C VAL A 554 -0.61 0.99 -26.69
N LEU A 555 -0.10 2.11 -27.22
CA LEU A 555 0.14 3.32 -26.42
C LEU A 555 -1.17 4.00 -26.02
N GLU A 556 -1.33 4.29 -24.73
CA GLU A 556 -2.53 4.90 -24.14
C GLU A 556 -2.42 6.43 -24.05
N PHE A 557 -1.26 6.97 -23.67
CA PHE A 557 -1.05 8.40 -23.49
C PHE A 557 0.10 8.94 -24.37
N LEU A 558 -0.19 9.92 -25.21
CA LEU A 558 0.79 10.60 -26.06
C LEU A 558 0.73 12.11 -25.85
N ASN A 559 1.80 12.69 -25.31
CA ASN A 559 1.93 14.13 -25.15
C ASN A 559 3.18 14.68 -25.87
N LEU A 560 2.93 15.52 -26.86
CA LEU A 560 3.89 16.19 -27.74
C LEU A 560 3.79 17.72 -27.62
N SER A 561 3.00 18.25 -26.69
CA SER A 561 2.67 19.67 -26.64
C SER A 561 3.83 20.56 -26.24
N HIS A 562 3.70 21.87 -26.46
CA HIS A 562 4.73 22.87 -26.11
C HIS A 562 6.11 22.54 -26.70
N ASN A 563 6.15 22.41 -28.02
CA ASN A 563 7.35 22.18 -28.82
C ASN A 563 7.32 23.07 -30.08
N GLN A 564 8.21 22.82 -31.03
CA GLN A 564 8.32 23.50 -32.33
C GLN A 564 8.08 22.53 -33.50
N PHE A 565 7.27 21.48 -33.28
CA PHE A 565 6.95 20.52 -34.35
C PHE A 565 6.17 21.22 -35.47
N SER A 566 6.53 20.93 -36.71
CA SER A 566 5.94 21.55 -37.90
C SER A 566 5.47 20.52 -38.93
N GLY A 567 4.77 20.97 -39.98
CA GLY A 567 4.15 20.10 -40.96
C GLY A 567 2.88 19.43 -40.45
N ASN A 568 2.49 18.33 -41.10
CA ASN A 568 1.21 17.67 -40.83
C ASN A 568 1.28 16.66 -39.68
N ILE A 569 0.17 16.50 -38.95
CA ILE A 569 -0.02 15.36 -38.04
C ILE A 569 -0.06 14.06 -38.89
N PRO A 570 0.81 13.06 -38.64
CA PRO A 570 0.88 11.85 -39.45
C PRO A 570 -0.43 11.06 -39.45
N SER A 571 -0.91 10.66 -40.64
CA SER A 571 -2.11 9.81 -40.77
C SER A 571 -1.94 8.44 -40.11
N SER A 572 -0.70 7.99 -39.90
CA SER A 572 -0.39 6.74 -39.21
C SER A 572 -0.80 6.74 -37.73
N LEU A 573 -0.97 7.92 -37.08
CA LEU A 573 -1.52 7.99 -35.71
C LEU A 573 -2.94 7.43 -35.63
N ALA A 574 -3.69 7.39 -36.73
CA ALA A 574 -5.00 6.74 -36.78
C ALA A 574 -4.95 5.23 -36.50
N GLY A 575 -3.78 4.60 -36.64
CA GLY A 575 -3.55 3.18 -36.34
C GLY A 575 -3.25 2.87 -34.87
N MET A 576 -3.14 3.88 -34.00
CA MET A 576 -2.84 3.70 -32.58
C MET A 576 -4.10 3.34 -31.78
N VAL A 577 -4.50 2.08 -31.82
CA VAL A 577 -5.83 1.62 -31.36
C VAL A 577 -6.11 1.82 -29.87
N SER A 578 -5.09 1.81 -29.01
CA SER A 578 -5.25 1.98 -27.54
C SER A 578 -5.19 3.44 -27.07
N LEU A 579 -4.92 4.39 -27.95
CA LEU A 579 -4.62 5.77 -27.56
C LEU A 579 -5.86 6.45 -26.98
N SER A 580 -5.87 6.71 -25.67
CA SER A 580 -6.98 7.33 -24.96
C SER A 580 -6.77 8.84 -24.79
N THR A 581 -5.52 9.29 -24.75
CA THR A 581 -5.16 10.71 -24.57
C THR A 581 -4.08 11.12 -25.58
N LEU A 582 -4.35 12.23 -26.28
CA LEU A 582 -3.41 12.85 -27.21
C LEU A 582 -3.30 14.34 -26.90
N ASP A 583 -2.09 14.88 -26.82
CA ASP A 583 -1.88 16.32 -26.81
C ASP A 583 -0.76 16.72 -27.78
N VAL A 584 -1.10 17.52 -28.78
CA VAL A 584 -0.18 18.09 -29.78
C VAL A 584 -0.26 19.63 -29.80
N SER A 585 -0.90 20.23 -28.80
CA SER A 585 -1.10 21.68 -28.68
C SER A 585 0.21 22.44 -28.55
N TYR A 586 0.18 23.76 -28.73
CA TYR A 586 1.36 24.64 -28.60
C TYR A 586 2.55 24.17 -29.45
N ASN A 587 2.31 23.96 -30.75
CA ASN A 587 3.32 23.61 -31.75
C ASN A 587 3.16 24.51 -33.01
N GLU A 588 3.89 24.18 -34.08
CA GLU A 588 3.81 24.81 -35.40
C GLU A 588 3.17 23.89 -36.45
N LEU A 589 2.30 22.96 -36.00
CA LEU A 589 1.65 22.00 -36.88
C LEU A 589 0.61 22.68 -37.79
N GLU A 590 0.47 22.12 -38.99
CA GLU A 590 -0.45 22.59 -40.02
C GLU A 590 -1.16 21.44 -40.75
N GLY A 591 -2.10 21.79 -41.63
CA GLY A 591 -2.84 20.83 -42.44
C GLY A 591 -4.00 20.16 -41.71
N GLN A 592 -4.52 19.10 -42.34
CA GLN A 592 -5.73 18.43 -41.88
C GLN A 592 -5.45 17.50 -40.68
N VAL A 593 -6.25 17.60 -39.62
CA VAL A 593 -6.24 16.62 -38.52
C VAL A 593 -6.71 15.26 -39.05
N PRO A 594 -5.92 14.17 -38.89
CA PRO A 594 -6.28 12.84 -39.38
C PRO A 594 -7.64 12.37 -38.86
N THR A 595 -8.44 11.75 -39.73
CA THR A 595 -9.72 11.17 -39.35
C THR A 595 -9.50 9.78 -38.76
N ALA A 596 -9.44 9.69 -37.43
CA ALA A 596 -9.35 8.42 -36.68
C ALA A 596 -10.55 8.28 -35.74
N ARG A 597 -10.98 7.05 -35.41
CA ARG A 597 -12.08 6.81 -34.44
C ARG A 597 -11.83 7.54 -33.10
N LEU A 598 -10.59 7.53 -32.64
CA LEU A 598 -10.14 8.16 -31.40
C LEU A 598 -10.22 9.69 -31.42
N LEU A 599 -10.20 10.29 -32.60
CA LEU A 599 -10.21 11.75 -32.80
C LEU A 599 -11.63 12.28 -33.10
N GLN A 600 -12.66 11.43 -33.12
CA GLN A 600 -14.05 11.86 -33.36
C GLN A 600 -14.65 12.65 -32.18
N ASN A 601 -14.15 12.41 -30.96
CA ASN A 601 -14.55 13.11 -29.72
C ASN A 601 -13.40 13.90 -29.09
N ALA A 602 -12.33 14.17 -29.84
CA ALA A 602 -11.16 14.86 -29.30
C ALA A 602 -11.46 16.34 -29.01
N SER A 603 -11.03 16.81 -27.84
CA SER A 603 -11.15 18.22 -27.45
C SER A 603 -10.26 19.09 -28.33
N ALA A 604 -10.73 20.26 -28.75
CA ALA A 604 -9.92 21.22 -29.50
C ALA A 604 -8.64 21.64 -28.75
N SER A 605 -8.67 21.58 -27.41
CA SER A 605 -7.52 21.85 -26.54
C SER A 605 -6.34 20.91 -26.79
N TRP A 606 -6.58 19.70 -27.32
CA TRP A 606 -5.51 18.77 -27.68
C TRP A 606 -4.71 19.23 -28.90
N PHE A 607 -5.24 20.17 -29.68
CA PHE A 607 -4.66 20.65 -30.93
C PHE A 607 -4.33 22.14 -30.92
N LEU A 608 -4.88 22.93 -30.01
CA LEU A 608 -4.76 24.38 -30.02
C LEU A 608 -3.90 24.90 -28.87
N PRO A 609 -3.04 25.91 -29.12
CA PRO A 609 -2.83 26.62 -30.39
C PRO A 609 -1.85 25.90 -31.32
N ASN A 610 -2.23 25.76 -32.59
CA ASN A 610 -1.34 25.44 -33.73
C ASN A 610 -1.81 26.32 -34.90
N LYS A 611 -0.88 26.90 -35.68
CA LYS A 611 -1.22 28.00 -36.61
C LYS A 611 -1.97 27.57 -37.86
N GLY A 612 -1.81 26.33 -38.31
CA GLY A 612 -2.31 25.88 -39.61
C GLY A 612 -3.22 24.66 -39.57
N LEU A 613 -3.62 24.18 -38.38
CA LEU A 613 -4.46 22.99 -38.27
C LEU A 613 -5.91 23.29 -38.68
N CYS A 614 -6.49 22.38 -39.46
CA CYS A 614 -7.88 22.44 -39.90
C CYS A 614 -8.52 21.05 -39.81
N GLY A 615 -9.86 20.97 -39.69
CA GLY A 615 -10.53 19.68 -39.61
C GLY A 615 -12.02 19.79 -39.29
N ASN A 616 -12.69 18.64 -39.22
CA ASN A 616 -14.11 18.52 -38.86
C ASN A 616 -14.32 18.35 -37.36
N LEU A 617 -13.54 19.06 -36.55
CA LEU A 617 -13.67 19.09 -35.09
C LEU A 617 -14.32 20.42 -34.66
N PRO A 618 -15.12 20.42 -33.58
CA PRO A 618 -15.57 21.66 -32.95
C PRO A 618 -14.36 22.56 -32.65
N ASP A 619 -14.48 23.85 -32.92
CA ASP A 619 -13.44 24.89 -32.71
C ASP A 619 -12.18 24.85 -33.59
N LEU A 620 -12.06 23.91 -34.54
CA LEU A 620 -11.05 23.98 -35.61
C LEU A 620 -11.63 24.57 -36.90
N PRO A 621 -10.86 25.38 -37.66
CA PRO A 621 -11.31 25.88 -38.95
C PRO A 621 -11.45 24.72 -39.96
N PRO A 622 -12.44 24.76 -40.89
CA PRO A 622 -12.58 23.76 -41.94
C PRO A 622 -11.46 23.87 -42.97
N CYS A 623 -11.01 22.73 -43.50
CA CYS A 623 -9.96 22.69 -44.52
C CYS A 623 -10.50 23.10 -45.90
N TYR A 624 -10.07 24.25 -46.43
CA TYR A 624 -10.40 24.66 -47.80
C TYR A 624 -9.28 24.32 -48.77
N SER A 625 -9.62 23.61 -49.86
CA SER A 625 -8.69 23.25 -50.92
C SER A 625 -8.76 24.30 -52.04
N THR A 626 -7.71 25.11 -52.24
CA THR A 626 -7.05 25.37 -53.55
C THR A 626 -6.05 26.55 -53.51
N PRO A 627 -5.01 26.54 -54.40
CA PRO A 627 -3.87 27.45 -54.33
C PRO A 627 -4.08 28.70 -55.19
N VAL A 628 -3.76 29.91 -54.68
CA VAL A 628 -3.62 31.09 -55.53
C VAL A 628 -2.46 31.99 -55.10
N ALA A 629 -1.46 31.99 -55.98
CA ALA A 629 -0.54 33.03 -56.38
C ALA A 629 -0.44 34.31 -55.52
N ALA A 630 0.83 34.63 -55.21
CA ALA A 630 1.30 35.94 -54.86
C ALA A 630 0.70 37.03 -55.77
N HIS A 631 0.00 37.99 -55.16
CA HIS A 631 -0.19 39.31 -55.75
C HIS A 631 0.34 40.38 -54.82
N LYS A 632 1.54 40.87 -55.17
CA LYS A 632 2.02 42.19 -54.81
C LYS A 632 0.95 43.23 -55.20
N LYS A 633 0.58 44.11 -54.28
CA LYS A 633 0.32 45.52 -54.57
C LYS A 633 0.76 46.38 -53.40
N GLY A 634 1.63 47.34 -53.72
CA GLY A 634 2.31 48.19 -52.76
C GLY A 634 1.51 49.43 -52.33
N LYS A 635 1.96 49.92 -51.16
CA LYS A 635 2.03 51.31 -50.67
C LYS A 635 0.83 52.23 -50.84
N ILE A 636 0.28 52.68 -49.70
CA ILE A 636 0.24 54.11 -49.36
C ILE A 636 0.74 54.30 -47.92
N LEU A 637 1.60 55.30 -47.76
CA LEU A 637 2.33 55.73 -46.56
C LEU A 637 1.53 56.85 -45.87
N GLY A 638 1.58 56.94 -44.54
CA GLY A 638 1.49 58.25 -43.88
C GLY A 638 0.81 58.31 -42.52
N LEU A 639 1.63 58.57 -41.50
CA LEU A 639 1.33 59.07 -40.15
C LEU A 639 0.65 58.13 -39.15
N LEU A 640 1.44 57.65 -38.17
CA LEU A 640 1.23 57.88 -36.73
C LEU A 640 2.36 57.21 -35.92
N LEU A 641 3.59 57.71 -36.10
CA LEU A 641 4.79 57.23 -35.39
C LEU A 641 5.49 58.29 -34.51
N PRO A 642 4.76 59.14 -33.75
CA PRO A 642 5.38 59.73 -32.56
C PRO A 642 4.61 59.56 -31.23
N ILE A 643 3.50 58.81 -31.17
CA ILE A 643 2.72 58.69 -29.91
C ILE A 643 3.16 57.50 -29.04
N VAL A 644 3.75 56.46 -29.63
CA VAL A 644 4.11 55.23 -28.91
C VAL A 644 5.41 55.35 -28.10
N LEU A 645 6.30 56.26 -28.45
CA LEU A 645 7.62 56.37 -27.81
C LEU A 645 7.62 57.20 -26.51
N VAL A 646 6.64 58.08 -26.30
CA VAL A 646 6.59 58.93 -25.09
C VAL A 646 5.88 58.21 -23.92
N MET A 647 4.91 57.34 -24.22
CA MET A 647 4.19 56.54 -23.20
C MET A 647 5.04 55.39 -22.63
N GLY A 648 5.96 54.84 -23.43
CA GLY A 648 6.83 53.74 -23.01
C GLY A 648 7.85 54.13 -21.94
N PHE A 649 8.39 55.35 -21.99
CA PHE A 649 9.41 55.80 -21.03
C PHE A 649 8.83 56.12 -19.64
N GLY A 650 7.59 56.60 -19.57
CA GLY A 650 6.93 56.91 -18.30
C GLY A 650 6.65 55.67 -17.44
N ILE A 651 6.29 54.56 -18.08
CA ILE A 651 5.97 53.29 -17.40
C ILE A 651 7.24 52.64 -16.86
N VAL A 652 8.34 52.65 -17.63
CA VAL A 652 9.63 52.10 -17.18
C VAL A 652 10.22 52.91 -16.03
N ALA A 653 10.12 54.25 -16.09
CA ALA A 653 10.58 55.11 -14.99
C ALA A 653 9.77 54.90 -13.70
N ALA A 654 8.45 54.72 -13.80
CA ALA A 654 7.59 54.42 -12.65
C ALA A 654 7.93 53.07 -12.01
N ILE A 655 8.19 52.04 -12.81
CA ILE A 655 8.60 50.71 -12.32
C ILE A 655 9.95 50.78 -11.59
N VAL A 656 10.92 51.55 -12.12
CA VAL A 656 12.23 51.72 -11.47
C VAL A 656 12.11 52.48 -10.15
N VAL A 657 11.27 53.52 -10.08
CA VAL A 657 11.00 54.27 -8.82
C VAL A 657 10.32 53.38 -7.79
N ILE A 658 9.36 52.54 -8.19
CA ILE A 658 8.70 51.57 -7.30
C ILE A 658 9.72 50.54 -6.77
N ILE A 659 10.62 50.03 -7.62
CA ILE A 659 11.68 49.09 -7.21
C ILE A 659 12.66 49.76 -6.23
N ILE A 660 13.01 51.03 -6.44
CA ILE A 660 13.88 51.80 -5.53
C ILE A 660 13.19 52.06 -4.19
N LEU A 661 11.90 52.38 -4.18
CA LEU A 661 11.12 52.59 -2.95
C LEU A 661 10.91 51.29 -2.16
N ILE A 662 10.75 50.16 -2.84
CA ILE A 662 10.67 48.82 -2.21
C ILE A 662 12.03 48.42 -1.61
N ARG A 663 13.15 48.74 -2.28
CA ARG A 663 14.50 48.45 -1.78
C ARG A 663 14.94 49.34 -0.61
N LYS A 664 14.38 50.54 -0.46
CA LYS A 664 14.78 51.48 0.60
C LYS A 664 14.12 51.23 1.97
N LYS A 665 13.21 50.25 2.09
CA LYS A 665 12.50 49.95 3.35
C LYS A 665 12.92 48.66 4.05
N ARG A 666 14.06 48.05 3.73
CA ARG A 666 14.51 46.85 4.45
C ARG A 666 16.01 46.77 4.65
N ASN A 667 16.42 46.90 5.91
CA ASN A 667 17.66 46.38 6.48
C ASN A 667 17.45 46.20 8.00
N PRO A 668 18.22 45.35 8.69
CA PRO A 668 17.93 43.92 8.78
C PRO A 668 17.65 43.48 10.23
N GLN A 669 16.87 42.41 10.41
CA GLN A 669 16.85 41.68 11.68
C GLN A 669 16.67 40.19 11.41
N GLU A 670 17.61 39.42 11.94
CA GLU A 670 17.73 37.97 11.83
C GLU A 670 16.46 37.25 12.28
N SER A 671 16.01 36.30 11.47
CA SER A 671 15.43 35.06 11.99
C SER A 671 15.61 33.97 10.96
N VAL A 672 16.18 32.87 11.44
CA VAL A 672 16.32 31.58 10.77
C VAL A 672 14.93 31.07 10.38
N THR A 673 14.73 30.63 9.15
CA THR A 673 13.76 29.56 8.81
C THR A 673 13.95 29.11 7.37
N ALA A 674 13.85 27.79 7.21
CA ALA A 674 14.11 27.01 6.00
C ALA A 674 12.81 26.48 5.37
N GLU A 675 12.96 25.97 4.15
CA GLU A 675 12.04 25.11 3.35
C GLU A 675 10.86 25.86 2.66
N ALA A 676 10.24 25.43 1.54
CA ALA A 676 9.95 24.09 1.02
C ALA A 676 9.49 24.09 -0.48
N ARG A 677 9.38 22.90 -1.11
CA ARG A 677 8.37 22.51 -2.15
C ARG A 677 8.22 20.96 -2.14
N ASP A 678 7.06 20.32 -2.35
CA ASP A 678 5.69 20.71 -2.74
C ASP A 678 4.65 19.93 -1.91
N LEU A 679 3.67 20.60 -1.29
CA LEU A 679 2.66 19.98 -0.40
C LEU A 679 1.21 20.17 -0.86
N PHE A 680 0.96 20.84 -2.00
CA PHE A 680 -0.39 21.27 -2.42
C PHE A 680 -0.35 21.75 -3.88
N SER A 681 -1.35 21.43 -4.68
CA SER A 681 -1.55 22.09 -5.98
C SER A 681 -2.72 23.06 -5.90
N VAL A 682 -2.40 24.31 -6.28
CA VAL A 682 -3.29 25.47 -6.41
C VAL A 682 -3.81 26.06 -5.09
N TRP A 683 -3.03 27.00 -4.56
CA TRP A 683 -3.49 28.20 -3.86
C TRP A 683 -2.51 29.34 -4.20
N ASN A 684 -2.94 30.60 -4.14
CA ASN A 684 -2.04 31.76 -4.38
C ASN A 684 -1.06 32.01 -3.20
N PHE A 685 -0.88 31.03 -2.32
CA PHE A 685 -0.01 31.03 -1.15
C PHE A 685 0.55 29.62 -0.91
N ASP A 686 1.64 29.55 -0.14
CA ASP A 686 2.36 28.32 0.21
C ASP A 686 1.42 27.24 0.77
N GLY A 687 1.27 26.16 0.01
CA GLY A 687 0.35 25.06 0.29
C GLY A 687 0.64 24.28 1.57
N ARG A 688 1.86 24.39 2.12
CA ARG A 688 2.19 23.81 3.43
C ARG A 688 1.56 24.58 4.58
N LEU A 689 1.54 25.91 4.50
CA LEU A 689 0.88 26.76 5.50
C LEU A 689 -0.62 26.50 5.51
N ALA A 690 -1.23 26.30 4.35
CA ALA A 690 -2.65 25.98 4.22
C ALA A 690 -3.02 24.66 4.91
N PHE A 691 -2.23 23.61 4.70
CA PHE A 691 -2.43 22.32 5.36
C PHE A 691 -2.30 22.44 6.88
N ASP A 692 -1.20 23.01 7.37
CA ASP A 692 -0.94 23.16 8.80
C ASP A 692 -2.02 24.02 9.47
N ASP A 693 -2.54 25.01 8.75
CA ASP A 693 -3.61 25.88 9.24
C ASP A 693 -4.97 25.21 9.28
N ILE A 694 -5.31 24.40 8.26
CA ILE A 694 -6.55 23.61 8.24
C ILE A 694 -6.55 22.55 9.34
N VAL A 695 -5.43 21.83 9.50
CA VAL A 695 -5.29 20.81 10.57
C VAL A 695 -5.42 21.49 11.94
N ARG A 696 -4.81 22.66 12.13
CA ARG A 696 -4.96 23.42 13.38
C ARG A 696 -6.38 23.93 13.59
N ALA A 697 -7.00 24.51 12.57
CA ALA A 697 -8.33 25.11 12.63
C ALA A 697 -9.45 24.09 12.85
N THR A 698 -9.20 22.82 12.50
CA THR A 698 -10.11 21.70 12.72
C THR A 698 -9.72 20.82 13.90
N GLU A 699 -8.67 21.19 14.64
CA GLU A 699 -8.07 20.36 15.70
C GLU A 699 -7.85 18.90 15.26
N ASP A 700 -7.19 18.72 14.13
CA ASP A 700 -6.95 17.43 13.46
C ASP A 700 -8.26 16.72 13.07
N PHE A 701 -9.17 17.45 12.42
CA PHE A 701 -10.46 16.93 11.95
C PHE A 701 -11.33 16.35 13.07
N ASP A 702 -11.39 17.02 14.22
CA ASP A 702 -12.27 16.68 15.33
C ASP A 702 -13.75 16.79 14.92
N ASP A 703 -14.55 15.83 15.38
CA ASP A 703 -15.97 15.70 15.01
C ASP A 703 -16.80 16.95 15.41
N LYS A 704 -16.34 17.78 16.36
CA LYS A 704 -17.02 19.03 16.75
C LYS A 704 -17.06 20.10 15.64
N TYR A 705 -16.17 20.00 14.65
CA TYR A 705 -16.14 20.90 13.50
C TYR A 705 -16.96 20.39 12.31
N ILE A 706 -17.60 19.22 12.42
CA ILE A 706 -18.42 18.66 11.36
C ILE A 706 -19.67 19.51 11.14
N THR A 707 -19.89 19.88 9.89
CA THR A 707 -21.08 20.62 9.43
C THR A 707 -21.99 19.79 8.55
N GLY A 708 -21.51 18.63 8.06
CA GLY A 708 -22.30 17.64 7.34
C GLY A 708 -21.52 16.34 7.09
N THR A 709 -22.23 15.22 7.04
CA THR A 709 -21.69 13.89 6.71
C THR A 709 -22.46 13.35 5.52
N GLY A 710 -21.76 12.85 4.50
CA GLY A 710 -22.36 12.25 3.30
C GLY A 710 -21.72 10.90 2.98
N GLY A 711 -22.23 10.22 1.94
CA GLY A 711 -21.77 8.86 1.58
C GLY A 711 -20.27 8.73 1.28
N TYR A 712 -19.61 9.82 0.90
CA TYR A 712 -18.20 9.83 0.47
C TYR A 712 -17.28 10.66 1.36
N GLY A 713 -17.70 11.06 2.56
CA GLY A 713 -16.84 11.82 3.48
C GLY A 713 -17.55 12.74 4.48
N LYS A 714 -16.76 13.32 5.38
CA LYS A 714 -17.18 14.29 6.39
C LYS A 714 -16.74 15.71 5.98
N VAL A 715 -17.60 16.71 6.20
CA VAL A 715 -17.33 18.13 5.90
C VAL A 715 -17.12 18.90 7.18
N TYR A 716 -15.94 19.51 7.31
CA TYR A 716 -15.49 20.29 8.46
C TYR A 716 -15.52 21.78 8.16
N LYS A 717 -15.87 22.59 9.14
CA LYS A 717 -15.73 24.04 9.08
C LYS A 717 -14.37 24.44 9.64
N ALA A 718 -13.56 25.09 8.84
CA ALA A 718 -12.26 25.61 9.27
C ALA A 718 -12.22 27.14 9.11
N GLN A 719 -11.73 27.84 10.14
CA GLN A 719 -11.40 29.25 10.04
C GLN A 719 -9.88 29.38 10.02
N LEU A 720 -9.36 29.88 8.91
CA LEU A 720 -7.95 30.04 8.66
C LEU A 720 -7.38 31.23 9.43
N GLN A 721 -6.05 31.29 9.58
CA GLN A 721 -5.32 32.34 10.29
C GLN A 721 -5.55 33.75 9.74
N ASP A 722 -5.83 33.87 8.44
CA ASP A 722 -6.19 35.14 7.80
C ASP A 722 -7.67 35.55 8.04
N GLY A 723 -8.41 34.73 8.80
CA GLY A 723 -9.81 34.93 9.13
C GLY A 723 -10.77 34.35 8.09
N GLN A 724 -10.27 33.80 6.97
CA GLN A 724 -11.12 33.22 5.94
C GLN A 724 -11.78 31.92 6.42
N LEU A 725 -13.09 31.82 6.25
CA LEU A 725 -13.83 30.57 6.50
C LEU A 725 -13.82 29.68 5.26
N VAL A 726 -13.48 28.41 5.44
CA VAL A 726 -13.51 27.38 4.40
C VAL A 726 -14.23 26.12 4.88
N ALA A 727 -14.84 25.42 3.92
CA ALA A 727 -15.39 24.09 4.14
C ALA A 727 -14.35 23.06 3.68
N VAL A 728 -13.94 22.16 4.56
CA VAL A 728 -12.93 21.13 4.30
C VAL A 728 -13.61 19.77 4.28
N LYS A 729 -13.71 19.16 3.11
CA LYS A 729 -14.32 17.84 2.96
C LYS A 729 -13.26 16.76 2.95
N ARG A 730 -13.21 15.96 4.01
CA ARG A 730 -12.34 14.78 4.14
C ARG A 730 -13.02 13.57 3.54
N LEU A 731 -12.33 12.89 2.63
CA LEU A 731 -12.86 11.69 1.95
C LEU A 731 -12.71 10.46 2.84
N HIS A 732 -13.63 9.50 2.73
CA HIS A 732 -13.45 8.19 3.34
C HIS A 732 -12.30 7.45 2.64
N GLN A 733 -11.45 6.76 3.38
CA GLN A 733 -10.42 5.89 2.82
C GLN A 733 -11.05 4.53 2.54
N THR A 734 -11.01 4.04 1.30
CA THR A 734 -11.39 2.67 0.95
C THR A 734 -10.20 1.85 0.46
N GLU A 735 -10.18 0.55 0.75
CA GLU A 735 -9.03 -0.36 0.54
C GLU A 735 -8.62 -0.54 -0.94
N GLU A 736 -9.47 -0.18 -1.90
CA GLU A 736 -9.18 -0.22 -3.35
C GLU A 736 -8.38 0.99 -3.87
N GLU A 737 -8.07 1.99 -3.03
CA GLU A 737 -7.46 3.26 -3.47
C GLU A 737 -5.93 3.24 -3.62
N LEU A 738 -5.26 2.10 -3.42
CA LEU A 738 -3.80 2.00 -3.50
C LEU A 738 -3.27 2.00 -4.94
N ASP A 739 -4.13 1.86 -5.95
CA ASP A 739 -3.70 1.75 -7.35
C ASP A 739 -4.09 2.95 -8.25
N ASP A 740 -4.77 3.99 -7.73
CA ASP A 740 -5.32 5.07 -8.60
C ASP A 740 -5.05 6.52 -8.14
N GLU A 741 -3.90 6.79 -7.51
CA GLU A 741 -3.46 8.18 -7.20
C GLU A 741 -3.37 9.09 -8.42
N ARG A 742 -3.06 8.52 -9.60
CA ARG A 742 -2.94 9.28 -10.85
C ARG A 742 -4.30 9.80 -11.32
N ARG A 743 -5.34 8.96 -11.26
CA ARG A 743 -6.70 9.33 -11.63
C ARG A 743 -7.27 10.35 -10.66
N PHE A 744 -7.01 10.19 -9.36
CA PHE A 744 -7.38 11.20 -8.35
C PHE A 744 -6.74 12.57 -8.64
N HIS A 745 -5.44 12.62 -8.96
CA HIS A 745 -4.75 13.89 -9.22
C HIS A 745 -5.26 14.60 -10.49
N SER A 746 -5.41 13.87 -11.59
CA SER A 746 -5.92 14.42 -12.85
C SER A 746 -7.37 14.90 -12.74
N GLU A 747 -8.21 14.19 -11.98
CA GLU A 747 -9.60 14.60 -11.73
C GLU A 747 -9.68 15.84 -10.81
N MET A 748 -8.82 15.96 -9.80
CA MET A 748 -8.79 17.12 -8.91
C MET A 748 -8.23 18.38 -9.60
N GLU A 749 -7.31 18.23 -10.55
CA GLU A 749 -6.88 19.33 -11.40
C GLU A 749 -8.03 19.90 -12.24
N ILE A 750 -8.88 19.05 -12.82
CA ILE A 750 -10.08 19.47 -13.57
C ILE A 750 -11.06 20.24 -12.68
N LEU A 751 -11.34 19.73 -11.47
CA LEU A 751 -12.25 20.40 -10.51
C LEU A 751 -11.73 21.77 -10.04
N SER A 752 -10.41 21.92 -9.90
CA SER A 752 -9.78 23.19 -9.51
C SER A 752 -9.91 24.31 -10.56
N GLN A 753 -10.17 23.92 -11.82
CA GLN A 753 -10.26 24.83 -12.96
C GLN A 753 -11.70 25.32 -13.24
N ILE A 754 -12.71 24.74 -12.58
CA ILE A 754 -14.11 25.13 -12.73
C ILE A 754 -14.31 26.56 -12.22
N ARG A 755 -14.71 27.48 -13.12
CA ARG A 755 -14.98 28.89 -12.77
C ARG A 755 -16.35 29.33 -13.25
N GLN A 756 -17.39 28.84 -12.57
CA GLN A 756 -18.78 29.24 -12.82
C GLN A 756 -19.45 29.76 -11.53
N ARG A 757 -20.24 30.83 -11.64
CA ARG A 757 -20.78 31.61 -10.49
C ARG A 757 -21.76 30.86 -9.59
N SER A 758 -22.44 29.87 -10.15
CA SER A 758 -23.46 28.98 -9.57
C SER A 758 -22.85 27.63 -9.14
N ILE A 759 -21.52 27.49 -9.15
CA ILE A 759 -20.77 26.36 -8.58
C ILE A 759 -19.96 26.86 -7.39
N VAL A 760 -19.94 26.08 -6.31
CA VAL A 760 -19.13 26.41 -5.12
C VAL A 760 -17.66 26.39 -5.52
N LYS A 761 -16.98 27.51 -5.32
CA LYS A 761 -15.58 27.65 -5.67
C LYS A 761 -14.75 26.66 -4.83
N MET A 762 -14.03 25.78 -5.52
CA MET A 762 -12.97 24.99 -4.93
C MET A 762 -11.70 25.84 -4.84
N TYR A 763 -11.07 25.81 -3.68
CA TYR A 763 -9.86 26.56 -3.40
C TYR A 763 -8.61 25.74 -3.69
N GLY A 764 -8.65 24.44 -3.42
CA GLY A 764 -7.54 23.51 -3.65
C GLY A 764 -7.85 22.15 -3.03
N PHE A 765 -6.89 21.23 -3.10
CA PHE A 765 -6.99 19.91 -2.50
C PHE A 765 -5.68 19.49 -1.85
N CYS A 766 -5.79 18.58 -0.89
CA CYS A 766 -4.66 17.86 -0.31
C CYS A 766 -4.74 16.40 -0.75
N SER A 767 -3.65 15.92 -1.36
CA SER A 767 -3.44 14.52 -1.72
C SER A 767 -2.25 14.00 -0.93
N HIS A 768 -2.53 13.41 0.23
CA HIS A 768 -1.54 12.80 1.11
C HIS A 768 -2.03 11.42 1.55
N PRO A 769 -1.15 10.41 1.74
CA PRO A 769 -1.57 9.06 2.14
C PRO A 769 -2.49 9.03 3.37
N ALA A 770 -2.23 9.88 4.36
CA ALA A 770 -3.05 10.01 5.57
C ALA A 770 -4.21 11.03 5.47
N TYR A 771 -4.15 11.96 4.52
CA TYR A 771 -5.07 13.09 4.43
C TYR A 771 -5.47 13.34 2.97
N LYS A 772 -6.66 12.87 2.60
CA LYS A 772 -7.31 13.23 1.33
C LYS A 772 -8.49 14.15 1.63
N PHE A 773 -8.34 15.44 1.33
CA PHE A 773 -9.41 16.41 1.57
C PHE A 773 -9.43 17.55 0.55
N LEU A 774 -10.62 18.10 0.36
CA LEU A 774 -10.89 19.21 -0.57
C LEU A 774 -11.27 20.46 0.21
N VAL A 775 -10.81 21.62 -0.26
CA VAL A 775 -11.07 22.91 0.37
C VAL A 775 -12.01 23.73 -0.52
N TYR A 776 -13.14 24.15 0.05
CA TYR A 776 -14.18 24.93 -0.64
C TYR A 776 -14.48 26.23 0.09
N ASP A 777 -15.10 27.16 -0.65
CA ASP A 777 -15.78 28.32 -0.07
C ASP A 777 -16.86 27.88 0.93
N TYR A 778 -16.81 28.40 2.17
CA TYR A 778 -17.79 28.07 3.21
C TYR A 778 -19.05 28.93 3.06
N ILE A 779 -20.22 28.30 2.98
CA ILE A 779 -21.50 29.02 2.86
C ILE A 779 -22.27 28.95 4.18
N GLN A 780 -22.47 30.13 4.77
CA GLN A 780 -22.84 30.29 6.18
C GLN A 780 -24.25 29.79 6.56
N GLN A 781 -25.22 29.81 5.63
CA GLN A 781 -26.60 29.37 5.91
C GLN A 781 -26.88 27.88 5.61
N GLY A 782 -25.88 27.12 5.18
CA GLY A 782 -26.04 25.67 4.95
C GLY A 782 -26.98 25.33 3.80
N SER A 783 -27.55 24.11 3.83
CA SER A 783 -28.32 23.55 2.72
C SER A 783 -29.74 24.13 2.59
N LEU A 784 -30.27 24.17 1.37
CA LEU A 784 -31.67 24.55 1.10
C LEU A 784 -32.65 23.74 1.97
N HIS A 785 -32.36 22.46 2.23
CA HIS A 785 -33.16 21.63 3.13
C HIS A 785 -33.28 22.22 4.53
N LYS A 786 -32.18 22.67 5.16
CA LYS A 786 -32.20 23.30 6.49
C LYS A 786 -32.97 24.63 6.51
N ILE A 787 -32.96 25.37 5.39
CA ILE A 787 -33.71 26.62 5.24
C ILE A 787 -35.22 26.34 5.12
N LEU A 788 -35.59 25.28 4.39
CA LEU A 788 -36.99 24.88 4.21
C LEU A 788 -37.60 24.24 5.47
N GLU A 789 -36.78 23.62 6.33
CA GLU A 789 -37.21 23.06 7.63
C GLU A 789 -37.43 24.12 8.72
N ASN A 790 -36.92 25.33 8.54
CA ASN A 790 -37.07 26.43 9.48
C ASN A 790 -38.15 27.42 8.98
N GLU A 791 -39.30 27.47 9.65
CA GLU A 791 -40.44 28.30 9.23
C GLU A 791 -40.14 29.80 9.15
N GLU A 792 -39.17 30.32 9.89
CA GLU A 792 -38.79 31.74 9.80
C GLU A 792 -37.87 31.99 8.59
N LEU A 793 -36.87 31.13 8.36
CA LEU A 793 -35.96 31.23 7.21
C LEU A 793 -36.67 30.91 5.89
N ALA A 794 -37.64 29.99 5.90
CA ALA A 794 -38.46 29.65 4.74
C ALA A 794 -39.34 30.83 4.27
N LYS A 795 -39.71 31.75 5.17
CA LYS A 795 -40.42 33.00 4.83
C LYS A 795 -39.51 34.01 4.13
N GLU A 796 -38.19 33.93 4.32
CA GLU A 796 -37.22 34.78 3.63
C GLU A 796 -36.99 34.35 2.16
N LEU A 797 -37.41 33.14 1.77
CA LEU A 797 -37.45 32.64 0.39
C LEU A 797 -38.70 33.15 -0.34
N ASP A 798 -38.72 34.43 -0.71
CA ASP A 798 -39.75 35.01 -1.56
C ASP A 798 -39.79 34.36 -2.97
N TRP A 799 -40.84 34.66 -3.73
CA TRP A 799 -41.05 34.06 -5.06
C TRP A 799 -39.93 34.38 -6.05
N GLN A 800 -39.30 35.55 -5.91
CA GLN A 800 -38.18 35.97 -6.75
C GLN A 800 -36.95 35.09 -6.50
N LYS A 801 -36.63 34.82 -5.23
CA LYS A 801 -35.53 33.92 -4.83
C LYS A 801 -35.81 32.47 -5.23
N ARG A 802 -37.07 32.02 -5.15
CA ARG A 802 -37.48 30.66 -5.56
C ARG A 802 -37.33 30.41 -7.06
N ILE A 803 -37.48 31.43 -7.91
CA ILE A 803 -37.27 31.32 -9.36
C ILE A 803 -35.77 31.37 -9.72
N ALA A 804 -34.97 32.15 -8.98
CA ALA A 804 -33.53 32.25 -9.21
C ALA A 804 -32.81 30.91 -8.96
N LEU A 805 -33.26 30.15 -7.96
CA LEU A 805 -32.70 28.84 -7.57
C LEU A 805 -32.64 27.83 -8.74
N PRO A 806 -33.75 27.43 -9.39
CA PRO A 806 -33.72 26.51 -10.53
C PRO A 806 -32.93 27.03 -11.74
N ASN A 807 -32.91 28.35 -11.95
CA ASN A 807 -32.20 28.96 -13.08
C ASN A 807 -30.67 28.88 -12.92
N ASP A 808 -30.17 29.18 -11.72
CA ASP A 808 -28.76 29.00 -11.38
C ASP A 808 -28.31 27.54 -11.51
N VAL A 809 -29.19 26.60 -11.17
CA VAL A 809 -28.95 25.16 -11.25
C VAL A 809 -28.87 24.70 -12.69
N ALA A 810 -29.82 25.10 -13.53
CA ALA A 810 -29.78 24.81 -14.96
C ALA A 810 -28.48 25.36 -15.60
N GLN A 811 -28.05 26.56 -15.20
CA GLN A 811 -26.82 27.16 -15.70
C GLN A 811 -25.56 26.44 -15.22
N ALA A 812 -25.51 25.98 -13.96
CA ALA A 812 -24.40 25.19 -13.43
C ALA A 812 -24.30 23.83 -14.14
N ILE A 813 -25.43 23.14 -14.35
CA ILE A 813 -25.47 21.84 -15.03
C ILE A 813 -25.06 21.98 -16.49
N SER A 814 -25.57 23.00 -17.20
CA SER A 814 -25.19 23.29 -18.58
C SER A 814 -23.68 23.52 -18.71
N TYR A 815 -23.07 24.28 -17.79
CA TYR A 815 -21.63 24.51 -17.77
C TYR A 815 -20.83 23.22 -17.52
N LEU A 816 -21.25 22.41 -16.56
CA LEU A 816 -20.60 21.12 -16.27
C LEU A 816 -20.68 20.15 -17.45
N HIS A 817 -21.84 20.07 -18.11
CA HIS A 817 -22.10 19.08 -19.16
C HIS A 817 -21.56 19.49 -20.54
N HIS A 818 -21.41 20.79 -20.81
CA HIS A 818 -21.10 21.28 -22.15
C HIS A 818 -19.85 22.16 -22.24
N GLU A 819 -19.43 22.80 -21.14
CA GLU A 819 -18.29 23.74 -21.14
C GLU A 819 -17.04 23.21 -20.40
N CYS A 820 -17.16 22.10 -19.66
CA CYS A 820 -16.01 21.41 -19.05
C CYS A 820 -15.42 20.35 -19.99
N SER A 821 -14.10 20.19 -20.02
CA SER A 821 -13.38 19.18 -20.82
C SER A 821 -12.41 18.41 -19.90
N PRO A 822 -12.66 17.10 -19.64
CA PRO A 822 -13.80 16.32 -20.10
C PRO A 822 -15.16 16.80 -19.52
N PRO A 823 -16.30 16.55 -20.21
CA PRO A 823 -17.64 16.85 -19.69
C PRO A 823 -17.92 16.19 -18.34
N ILE A 824 -18.48 16.95 -17.42
CA ILE A 824 -18.73 16.53 -16.04
C ILE A 824 -20.21 16.16 -15.88
N ILE A 825 -20.52 14.87 -15.74
CA ILE A 825 -21.90 14.41 -15.54
C ILE A 825 -22.23 14.39 -14.04
N HIS A 826 -23.06 15.33 -13.60
CA HIS A 826 -23.60 15.38 -12.24
C HIS A 826 -24.83 14.47 -12.11
N ARG A 827 -24.75 13.39 -11.31
CA ARG A 827 -25.77 12.32 -11.23
C ARG A 827 -26.69 12.38 -10.01
N ASP A 828 -26.46 13.32 -9.08
CA ASP A 828 -27.16 13.36 -7.79
C ASP A 828 -27.45 14.80 -7.34
N ILE A 829 -28.58 15.35 -7.79
CA ILE A 829 -29.02 16.72 -7.46
C ILE A 829 -30.07 16.63 -6.35
N THR A 830 -29.68 16.92 -5.09
CA THR A 830 -30.59 16.84 -3.93
C THR A 830 -30.58 18.09 -3.06
N SER A 831 -31.71 18.40 -2.41
CA SER A 831 -31.87 19.54 -1.49
C SER A 831 -30.91 19.51 -0.29
N ASN A 832 -30.34 18.35 0.01
CA ASN A 832 -29.56 18.09 1.23
C ASN A 832 -28.07 18.38 1.05
N THR A 833 -27.52 18.15 -0.14
CA THR A 833 -26.08 18.24 -0.42
C THR A 833 -25.72 19.28 -1.50
N SER A 834 -26.66 19.66 -2.36
CA SER A 834 -26.34 20.36 -3.62
C SER A 834 -26.73 21.84 -3.66
N TYR A 835 -27.32 22.42 -2.61
CA TYR A 835 -27.85 23.79 -2.66
C TYR A 835 -27.46 24.60 -1.45
N LEU A 836 -26.58 25.59 -1.63
CA LEU A 836 -26.16 26.53 -0.59
C LEU A 836 -26.60 27.95 -0.98
N ILE A 837 -27.33 28.67 -0.11
CA ILE A 837 -27.91 29.99 -0.40
C ILE A 837 -27.12 31.10 0.30
N GLN A 838 -26.72 32.14 -0.45
CA GLN A 838 -26.18 33.39 0.11
C GLN A 838 -27.21 34.54 0.01
N PRO A 839 -27.73 35.06 1.14
CA PRO A 839 -28.77 36.11 1.14
C PRO A 839 -28.35 37.41 0.47
N SER A 840 -27.06 37.74 0.49
CA SER A 840 -26.53 39.01 0.01
C SER A 840 -26.38 39.10 -1.51
N ARG A 841 -26.64 38.02 -2.27
CA ARG A 841 -26.39 37.98 -3.72
C ARG A 841 -27.43 37.26 -4.59
N LEU A 842 -28.58 36.83 -4.07
CA LEU A 842 -29.66 36.21 -4.87
C LEU A 842 -29.22 34.96 -5.68
N SER A 843 -28.09 34.32 -5.34
CA SER A 843 -27.51 33.21 -6.11
C SER A 843 -27.46 31.90 -5.32
N SER A 844 -27.86 30.79 -5.95
CA SER A 844 -27.67 29.44 -5.43
C SER A 844 -26.42 28.79 -6.02
N ARG A 845 -25.71 27.97 -5.23
CA ARG A 845 -24.50 27.27 -5.68
C ARG A 845 -24.56 25.76 -5.47
N ILE A 846 -24.04 25.01 -6.44
CA ILE A 846 -23.93 23.56 -6.44
C ILE A 846 -22.49 23.10 -6.20
N SER A 847 -22.31 21.99 -5.46
CA SER A 847 -21.02 21.29 -5.38
C SER A 847 -20.84 20.35 -6.57
N ALA A 848 -19.76 20.52 -7.34
CA ALA A 848 -19.48 19.75 -8.57
C ALA A 848 -19.09 18.27 -8.31
N GLN A 849 -18.88 17.87 -7.07
CA GLN A 849 -18.18 16.62 -6.74
C GLN A 849 -19.05 15.34 -6.78
N GLN A 850 -20.37 15.42 -6.59
CA GLN A 850 -21.22 14.22 -6.43
C GLN A 850 -21.30 13.33 -7.69
N GLY A 851 -21.01 13.86 -8.87
CA GLY A 851 -20.98 13.07 -10.12
C GLY A 851 -19.75 12.16 -10.28
N PHE A 852 -18.61 12.52 -9.70
CA PHE A 852 -17.31 11.90 -10.03
C PHE A 852 -16.98 10.63 -9.23
N LEU A 853 -17.35 10.56 -7.96
CA LEU A 853 -17.08 9.39 -7.12
C LEU A 853 -17.85 8.13 -7.57
N SER A 854 -18.98 8.30 -8.29
CA SER A 854 -19.67 7.17 -8.96
C SER A 854 -18.87 6.59 -10.13
N LEU A 855 -17.98 7.35 -10.77
CA LEU A 855 -17.17 6.91 -11.91
C LEU A 855 -15.93 6.13 -11.44
N ILE A 856 -15.41 6.49 -10.26
CA ILE A 856 -14.37 5.76 -9.53
C ILE A 856 -14.88 4.36 -9.14
N HIS A 857 -16.16 4.22 -8.75
CA HIS A 857 -16.72 2.92 -8.34
C HIS A 857 -17.37 2.07 -9.47
N GLN A 858 -17.70 2.62 -10.65
CA GLN A 858 -18.42 1.88 -11.71
C GLN A 858 -17.58 1.48 -12.94
N THR A 859 -16.26 1.68 -12.94
CA THR A 859 -15.42 1.23 -14.09
C THR A 859 -14.89 -0.20 -13.97
N GLY A 860 -15.38 -0.97 -12.99
CA GLY A 860 -15.21 -2.42 -12.91
C GLY A 860 -16.35 -3.20 -13.58
N VAL A 861 -16.57 -3.05 -14.89
CA VAL A 861 -17.27 -4.04 -15.73
C VAL A 861 -16.68 -3.98 -17.16
N HIS A 862 -16.34 -5.17 -17.68
CA HIS A 862 -15.85 -5.54 -19.02
C HIS A 862 -16.02 -4.57 -20.19
#